data_AF-A0A0B2UZS1-F1
#
_entry.id   AF-A0A0B2UZS1-F1
#
_cell.length_a   1.000
_cell.length_b   1.000
_cell.length_c   1.000
_cell.angle_alpha   90.00
_cell.angle_beta   90.00
_cell.angle_gamma   90.00
#
_symmetry.space_group_name_H-M   'P 1'
#
loop_
_entity.id
_entity.type
_entity.pdbx_description
1 polymer ?
#
loop_
_entity_poly.entity_id
_entity_poly.type
_entity_poly.pdbx_seq_one_letter_code
_entity_poly.pdbx_strand_id
1 'polypeptide(L)'
;MVMHKVRFVQLLVLKRALATAVAKEQKLPPAVAGIPWKEISVAAVKETFTGERRVALTPAAVESLTKKGFSVSLEKGAGTGAAFNDDAYHKAGAKIVDKDVAFKSDIVLKVRVPTVAECGYLRDKGTMISMVYPAQNKDVIDALAKKNVTLFAMDCIPRISRAQVYDALSSMANIAGYKAVIEAANHFGRFFTGQITAAGRVPPAKVLVIGGGVAGLSSIGTAKSMVYDALSSMANIAGYKAVIEAANHFGRFFTGQITAAGRVPPAKVLVIGGGVAGLSSIGTAKSMGAIVRGFDTRSAVKEQIESLGGEFLEVKMKEEGEGVGGYAKEMSKEFIEKEMELFAQQCKEVDIIISTALIPGKAAPRLITKEMVATMKPGSVLVDLAAEAGGNIETTRPGQLYTDSNGVIHIGYTDLPSRLPTQSSTLYANNITKFLMSIGSKEHFNVDLNDEVVRGAIILDKGRMMWPPPPPPTPPPAAAPSTPKVEEKAVTVVAPNPFQETLRSAAVYTAGLGTVSLIGMASPNAALSQMLTTFALAGIVGYHTVWGVTPALHSPLMSVTNAISGTTAAAALCVMGGGLYPTTPSQALAASAAFLSAINIGGGFLITKRMLDMFRRPTDPPEYNYLYAIPAGAFLGAYAYGFQHGYPEIHSLTYLGSSLCCVGALAGLSSQHSSRLGNSLGMIGVAGGVAATLGRLHPDTDTLMQMGGAISTGMIIGLAIAKQIKVSDLPQLVALFHSFVGVAATATCIANFLVEYPHFVADPSATAAIKTALFLGAYIGGVTAATATCIANFLVEYPHFVADPSATAAIKTALFLGAYIGGVTAATATCIANFLVEYPHFVADPSATAAIKTALFLGAYIGGVTFTGSLMAYGKLQGILGSAAVHMPGRHYINSALGLGNLAALGIYMSSSDHFVDLSMLLTTSALSSIMGVTLTMAIGGADMPVVITVLNSYSGWALCAEGFMLENDLLTIVGALIGSSGAILSYIMCKAMNRSLMNVILGGMGTKSQGKGKAKAIEGTATEATSQQTIDLLAEAKNIIVVPGYGLCAAQAQYPIAEMVKLLKERGKKTIDLLAEAKNIIVVPGYGLCAAQAQYPIAEMVKLLKERGKKVRFGIHPVAGRMPGQLNVLLAEAGVPYDIVEEMDEINDDFPETDVALVIGANDTVNSAAEDDPNSSIAGMPVLRVWKAKQVVIMKRTLGVGYAAVDNPVFFNENTWMLLGDAKKKCDELLAGIKALPPV
;
A
#
# COMPACT_ATOMS: atom_id res chain seq x y z
N MET A 1 41.54 25.37 -33.51
CA MET A 1 40.71 26.26 -34.35
C MET A 1 39.25 25.77 -34.47
N VAL A 2 38.57 25.42 -33.36
CA VAL A 2 37.20 24.82 -33.41
C VAL A 2 36.27 25.37 -32.31
N MET A 3 36.26 26.69 -32.06
CA MET A 3 35.36 27.33 -31.08
C MET A 3 34.61 28.57 -31.61
N HIS A 4 34.56 28.80 -32.92
CA HIS A 4 33.86 29.95 -33.52
C HIS A 4 32.75 29.62 -34.52
N LYS A 5 32.52 28.34 -34.88
CA LYS A 5 31.40 27.96 -35.77
C LYS A 5 30.07 27.67 -35.08
N VAL A 6 30.04 27.44 -33.76
CA VAL A 6 28.79 27.05 -33.05
C VAL A 6 27.85 28.23 -32.77
N ARG A 7 28.39 29.40 -32.36
CA ARG A 7 27.57 30.58 -32.01
C ARG A 7 26.78 31.19 -33.17
N PHE A 8 27.19 30.96 -34.42
CA PHE A 8 26.51 31.55 -35.59
C PHE A 8 25.22 30.80 -35.98
N VAL A 9 25.15 29.49 -35.71
CA VAL A 9 23.97 28.67 -36.07
C VAL A 9 22.80 28.92 -35.10
N GLN A 10 23.07 29.06 -33.80
CA GLN A 10 22.03 29.31 -32.80
C GLN A 10 21.29 30.65 -33.03
N LEU A 11 21.96 31.68 -33.54
CA LEU A 11 21.35 32.98 -33.80
C LEU A 11 20.36 32.96 -34.99
N LEU A 12 20.61 32.09 -35.98
CA LEU A 12 19.79 31.96 -37.19
C LEU A 12 18.48 31.19 -36.93
N VAL A 13 18.51 30.16 -36.08
CA VAL A 13 17.31 29.43 -35.66
C VAL A 13 16.37 30.35 -34.87
N LEU A 14 16.92 31.15 -33.95
CA LEU A 14 16.12 32.06 -33.12
C LEU A 14 15.44 33.16 -33.95
N LYS A 15 16.12 33.71 -34.97
CA LYS A 15 15.52 34.70 -35.89
C LYS A 15 14.42 34.13 -36.78
N ARG A 16 14.47 32.85 -37.16
CA ARG A 16 13.34 32.20 -37.87
C ARG A 16 12.16 31.88 -36.96
N ALA A 17 12.38 31.62 -35.67
CA ALA A 17 11.31 31.39 -34.71
C ALA A 17 10.51 32.67 -34.39
N LEU A 18 11.17 33.83 -34.24
CA LEU A 18 10.48 35.10 -33.99
C LEU A 18 9.72 35.67 -35.20
N ALA A 19 10.11 35.29 -36.42
CA ALA A 19 9.49 35.82 -37.65
C ALA A 19 8.07 35.30 -37.92
N THR A 20 7.60 34.28 -37.19
CA THR A 20 6.27 33.66 -37.34
C THR A 20 5.32 33.99 -36.19
N ALA A 21 5.64 35.01 -35.38
CA ALA A 21 4.91 35.38 -34.16
C ALA A 21 4.23 36.77 -34.22
N VAL A 22 4.21 37.41 -35.39
CA VAL A 22 3.53 38.70 -35.63
C VAL A 22 2.60 38.54 -36.83
N ALA A 23 1.45 39.24 -36.82
CA ALA A 23 0.34 39.09 -37.78
C ALA A 23 -0.46 37.77 -37.67
N LYS A 24 -0.96 37.47 -36.46
CA LYS A 24 -2.31 36.91 -36.34
C LYS A 24 -3.26 38.06 -36.04
N GLU A 25 -4.19 38.33 -36.96
CA GLU A 25 -5.19 39.39 -36.79
C GLU A 25 -6.04 39.14 -35.53
N GLN A 26 -6.33 40.20 -34.77
CA GLN A 26 -7.44 40.17 -33.80
C GLN A 26 -8.77 40.16 -34.56
N LYS A 27 -9.18 38.99 -35.05
CA LYS A 27 -10.61 38.71 -35.12
C LYS A 27 -11.15 38.87 -33.70
N LEU A 28 -12.12 39.75 -33.51
CA LEU A 28 -12.87 39.78 -32.26
C LEU A 28 -13.40 38.37 -31.98
N PRO A 29 -13.50 37.94 -30.70
CA PRO A 29 -14.17 36.70 -30.38
C PRO A 29 -15.57 36.71 -31.01
N PRO A 30 -16.04 35.59 -31.59
CA PRO A 30 -17.40 35.52 -32.12
C PRO A 30 -18.38 35.88 -31.00
N ALA A 31 -19.41 36.68 -31.33
CA ALA A 31 -20.38 37.15 -30.37
C ALA A 31 -20.97 35.95 -29.60
N VAL A 32 -20.90 36.00 -28.26
CA VAL A 32 -21.33 34.91 -27.39
C VAL A 32 -22.83 34.70 -27.62
N ALA A 33 -23.20 33.53 -28.13
CA ALA A 33 -24.56 33.27 -28.58
C ALA A 33 -25.47 33.02 -27.37
N GLY A 34 -26.17 34.06 -26.90
CA GLY A 34 -27.18 33.98 -25.84
C GLY A 34 -27.66 35.36 -25.38
N ILE A 35 -28.70 35.38 -24.54
CA ILE A 35 -29.19 36.60 -23.89
C ILE A 35 -28.39 36.80 -22.59
N PRO A 36 -27.80 37.97 -22.31
CA PRO A 36 -27.09 38.22 -21.04
C PRO A 36 -28.02 38.04 -19.84
N TRP A 37 -27.55 37.44 -18.74
CA TRP A 37 -28.41 37.20 -17.55
C TRP A 37 -29.03 38.48 -16.95
N LYS A 38 -28.42 39.65 -17.20
CA LYS A 38 -28.91 40.98 -16.79
C LYS A 38 -30.20 41.43 -17.51
N GLU A 39 -30.52 40.84 -18.64
CA GLU A 39 -31.69 41.17 -19.46
C GLU A 39 -32.86 40.20 -19.21
N ILE A 40 -32.72 39.27 -18.26
CA ILE A 40 -33.66 38.17 -18.02
C ILE A 40 -34.38 38.36 -16.69
N SER A 41 -35.71 38.37 -16.74
CA SER A 41 -36.57 38.31 -15.56
C SER A 41 -36.90 36.87 -15.16
N VAL A 42 -36.80 36.57 -13.86
CA VAL A 42 -37.08 35.25 -13.29
C VAL A 42 -38.14 35.39 -12.20
N ALA A 43 -39.19 34.57 -12.24
CA ALA A 43 -40.23 34.56 -11.22
C ALA A 43 -40.39 33.18 -10.56
N ALA A 44 -40.58 33.17 -9.24
CA ALA A 44 -41.20 32.04 -8.56
C ALA A 44 -42.68 32.35 -8.25
N VAL A 45 -43.55 31.44 -8.67
CA VAL A 45 -45.01 31.56 -8.48
C VAL A 45 -45.48 30.74 -7.28
N LYS A 46 -46.67 31.06 -6.78
CA LYS A 46 -47.26 30.38 -5.62
C LYS A 46 -47.80 29.01 -6.02
N GLU A 47 -47.69 28.04 -5.11
CA GLU A 47 -48.31 26.73 -5.32
C GLU A 47 -49.81 26.75 -4.98
N THR A 48 -50.58 26.12 -5.85
CA THR A 48 -52.05 26.15 -5.90
C THR A 48 -52.68 24.78 -5.59
N PHE A 49 -51.88 23.71 -5.58
CA PHE A 49 -52.32 22.35 -5.34
C PHE A 49 -52.63 22.11 -3.85
N THR A 50 -53.78 21.50 -3.55
CA THR A 50 -54.25 21.25 -2.17
C THR A 50 -53.22 20.47 -1.35
N GLY A 51 -52.76 21.08 -0.25
CA GLY A 51 -51.78 20.48 0.65
C GLY A 51 -50.32 20.64 0.24
N GLU A 52 -50.02 21.18 -0.94
CA GLU A 52 -48.66 21.59 -1.29
C GLU A 52 -48.25 22.82 -0.46
N ARG A 53 -46.99 22.87 -0.06
CA ARG A 53 -46.47 23.92 0.85
C ARG A 53 -45.07 24.44 0.46
N ARG A 54 -44.44 23.86 -0.56
CA ARG A 54 -43.10 24.24 -1.04
C ARG A 54 -43.16 25.46 -1.98
N VAL A 55 -42.03 26.13 -2.15
CA VAL A 55 -41.84 27.26 -3.10
C VAL A 55 -40.59 27.02 -3.95
N ALA A 56 -40.59 27.50 -5.20
CA ALA A 56 -39.54 27.21 -6.17
C ALA A 56 -38.22 27.97 -5.94
N LEU A 57 -38.24 29.12 -5.25
CA LEU A 57 -37.07 29.89 -4.83
C LEU A 57 -37.15 30.26 -3.35
N THR A 58 -36.01 30.25 -2.66
CA THR A 58 -35.84 30.77 -1.29
C THR A 58 -35.02 32.07 -1.33
N PRO A 59 -35.02 32.89 -0.25
CA PRO A 59 -34.29 34.16 -0.25
C PRO A 59 -32.79 34.03 -0.59
N ALA A 60 -32.12 32.94 -0.16
CA ALA A 60 -30.72 32.70 -0.52
C ALA A 60 -30.51 32.40 -2.02
N ALA A 61 -31.45 31.68 -2.66
CA ALA A 61 -31.41 31.43 -4.09
C ALA A 61 -31.73 32.69 -4.91
N VAL A 62 -32.64 33.54 -4.40
CA VAL A 62 -32.87 34.90 -4.94
C VAL A 62 -31.60 35.73 -4.87
N GLU A 63 -30.93 35.82 -3.72
CA GLU A 63 -29.71 36.60 -3.56
C GLU A 63 -28.60 36.12 -4.52
N SER A 64 -28.46 34.80 -4.71
CA SER A 64 -27.54 34.20 -5.67
C SER A 64 -27.86 34.61 -7.12
N LEU A 65 -29.12 34.51 -7.54
CA LEU A 65 -29.55 34.89 -8.89
C LEU A 65 -29.39 36.40 -9.15
N THR A 66 -29.77 37.24 -8.19
CA THR A 66 -29.61 38.71 -8.26
C THR A 66 -28.14 39.10 -8.33
N LYS A 67 -27.24 38.46 -7.54
CA LYS A 67 -25.78 38.66 -7.63
C LYS A 67 -25.19 38.25 -8.99
N LYS A 68 -25.75 37.24 -9.66
CA LYS A 68 -25.38 36.87 -11.04
C LYS A 68 -26.07 37.72 -12.12
N GLY A 69 -26.97 38.63 -11.72
CA GLY A 69 -27.52 39.70 -12.55
C GLY A 69 -29.00 39.58 -12.92
N PHE A 70 -29.67 38.46 -12.62
CA PHE A 70 -31.07 38.24 -12.98
C PHE A 70 -32.02 39.22 -12.26
N SER A 71 -33.05 39.70 -12.96
CA SER A 71 -34.13 40.48 -12.33
C SER A 71 -35.16 39.54 -11.69
N VAL A 72 -34.94 39.17 -10.43
CA VAL A 72 -35.81 38.22 -9.72
C VAL A 72 -37.09 38.86 -9.18
N SER A 73 -38.21 38.14 -9.27
CA SER A 73 -39.50 38.51 -8.67
C SER A 73 -40.18 37.31 -8.00
N LEU A 74 -41.14 37.58 -7.12
CA LEU A 74 -41.93 36.56 -6.43
C LEU A 74 -43.41 36.95 -6.39
N GLU A 75 -44.28 35.96 -6.56
CA GLU A 75 -45.71 36.13 -6.26
C GLU A 75 -45.92 36.34 -4.75
N LYS A 76 -46.72 37.34 -4.39
CA LYS A 76 -47.04 37.73 -3.00
C LYS A 76 -47.50 36.54 -2.15
N GLY A 77 -46.78 36.27 -1.05
CA GLY A 77 -47.05 35.14 -0.17
C GLY A 77 -46.81 33.74 -0.78
N ALA A 78 -45.98 33.61 -1.82
CA ALA A 78 -45.58 32.30 -2.35
C ALA A 78 -44.72 31.51 -1.35
N GLY A 79 -43.85 32.19 -0.60
CA GLY A 79 -42.98 31.56 0.41
C GLY A 79 -43.67 31.17 1.72
N THR A 80 -44.91 31.61 1.97
CA THR A 80 -45.55 31.50 3.29
C THR A 80 -45.73 30.05 3.75
N GLY A 81 -46.09 29.13 2.85
CA GLY A 81 -46.21 27.69 3.17
C GLY A 81 -44.89 27.05 3.59
N ALA A 82 -43.77 27.64 3.16
CA ALA A 82 -42.40 27.26 3.47
C ALA A 82 -41.75 28.09 4.58
N ALA A 83 -42.53 28.92 5.29
CA ALA A 83 -42.08 29.83 6.36
C ALA A 83 -41.07 30.91 5.93
N PHE A 84 -41.08 31.31 4.66
CA PHE A 84 -40.38 32.52 4.19
C PHE A 84 -41.40 33.66 3.99
N ASN A 85 -41.12 34.84 4.55
CA ASN A 85 -41.98 36.02 4.40
C ASN A 85 -41.50 36.94 3.26
N ASP A 86 -42.42 37.73 2.72
CA ASP A 86 -42.17 38.60 1.56
C ASP A 86 -41.05 39.62 1.82
N ASP A 87 -40.90 40.10 3.07
CA ASP A 87 -39.79 40.99 3.48
C ASP A 87 -38.41 40.34 3.34
N ALA A 88 -38.26 39.04 3.57
CA ALA A 88 -36.98 38.35 3.40
C ALA A 88 -36.58 38.27 1.91
N TYR A 89 -37.56 38.09 1.02
CA TYR A 89 -37.34 38.14 -0.43
C TYR A 89 -37.03 39.56 -0.91
N HIS A 90 -37.70 40.58 -0.38
CA HIS A 90 -37.36 41.98 -0.66
C HIS A 90 -35.93 42.32 -0.20
N LYS A 91 -35.51 41.85 0.99
CA LYS A 91 -34.13 42.01 1.49
C LYS A 91 -33.09 41.25 0.66
N ALA A 92 -33.45 40.13 0.06
CA ALA A 92 -32.62 39.38 -0.89
C ALA A 92 -32.58 40.00 -2.31
N GLY A 93 -33.34 41.07 -2.56
CA GLY A 93 -33.35 41.79 -3.84
C GLY A 93 -34.40 41.33 -4.86
N ALA A 94 -35.38 40.49 -4.47
CA ALA A 94 -36.53 40.20 -5.34
C ALA A 94 -37.62 41.29 -5.23
N LYS A 95 -38.31 41.54 -6.35
CA LYS A 95 -39.54 42.34 -6.39
C LYS A 95 -40.74 41.47 -6.00
N ILE A 96 -41.49 41.87 -4.97
CA ILE A 96 -42.77 41.23 -4.63
C ILE A 96 -43.84 41.79 -5.56
N VAL A 97 -44.56 40.91 -6.25
CA VAL A 97 -45.54 41.26 -7.29
C VAL A 97 -46.80 40.41 -7.19
N ASP A 98 -47.89 40.86 -7.81
CA ASP A 98 -49.10 40.06 -7.95
C ASP A 98 -48.96 38.98 -9.03
N LYS A 99 -49.80 37.94 -8.94
CA LYS A 99 -49.74 36.72 -9.77
C LYS A 99 -49.59 37.01 -11.28
N ASP A 100 -50.41 37.91 -11.82
CA ASP A 100 -50.42 38.23 -13.25
C ASP A 100 -49.11 38.85 -13.73
N VAL A 101 -48.35 39.50 -12.85
CA VAL A 101 -47.03 40.06 -13.16
C VAL A 101 -45.95 38.98 -13.05
N ALA A 102 -46.00 38.12 -12.02
CA ALA A 102 -45.05 37.01 -11.85
C ALA A 102 -45.02 36.09 -13.09
N PHE A 103 -46.21 35.65 -13.56
CA PHE A 103 -46.33 34.80 -14.74
C PHE A 103 -45.93 35.47 -16.08
N LYS A 104 -45.67 36.78 -16.12
CA LYS A 104 -45.17 37.49 -17.32
C LYS A 104 -43.65 37.60 -17.40
N SER A 105 -42.91 37.05 -16.43
CA SER A 105 -41.44 36.98 -16.49
C SER A 105 -40.94 36.06 -17.60
N ASP A 106 -39.66 36.19 -17.96
CA ASP A 106 -39.02 35.43 -19.05
C ASP A 106 -38.82 33.96 -18.70
N ILE A 107 -38.55 33.68 -17.41
CA ILE A 107 -38.42 32.34 -16.86
C ILE A 107 -39.32 32.23 -15.63
N VAL A 108 -40.29 31.30 -15.65
CA VAL A 108 -41.18 31.03 -14.52
C VAL A 108 -40.83 29.67 -13.91
N LEU A 109 -40.64 29.68 -12.58
CA LEU A 109 -40.21 28.55 -11.78
C LEU A 109 -41.37 28.09 -10.87
N LYS A 110 -41.71 26.80 -10.92
CA LYS A 110 -42.79 26.17 -10.13
C LYS A 110 -42.31 24.80 -9.63
N VAL A 111 -42.82 24.30 -8.50
CA VAL A 111 -42.39 23.01 -7.93
C VAL A 111 -43.18 21.85 -8.55
N ARG A 112 -44.49 22.02 -8.74
CA ARG A 112 -45.39 21.03 -9.36
C ARG A 112 -45.66 21.32 -10.84
N VAL A 113 -46.25 20.33 -11.51
CA VAL A 113 -46.84 20.46 -12.84
C VAL A 113 -47.80 21.66 -12.85
N PRO A 114 -47.70 22.59 -13.83
CA PRO A 114 -48.65 23.69 -13.96
C PRO A 114 -50.02 23.19 -14.38
N THR A 115 -51.07 23.76 -13.80
CA THR A 115 -52.44 23.53 -14.28
C THR A 115 -52.65 24.18 -15.64
N VAL A 116 -53.57 23.65 -16.45
CA VAL A 116 -53.94 24.24 -17.76
C VAL A 116 -54.38 25.71 -17.63
N ALA A 117 -54.98 26.08 -16.49
CA ALA A 117 -55.30 27.47 -16.16
C ALA A 117 -54.04 28.34 -15.91
N GLU A 118 -53.04 27.86 -15.17
CA GLU A 118 -51.77 28.57 -14.96
C GLU A 118 -50.98 28.76 -16.27
N CYS A 119 -51.05 27.80 -17.19
CA CYS A 119 -50.51 27.94 -18.54
C CYS A 119 -51.14 29.14 -19.30
N GLY A 120 -52.39 29.49 -18.98
CA GLY A 120 -53.10 30.67 -19.49
C GLY A 120 -52.45 32.01 -19.13
N TYR A 121 -51.71 32.11 -18.03
CA TYR A 121 -51.10 33.37 -17.57
C TYR A 121 -49.70 33.60 -18.17
N LEU A 122 -48.92 32.53 -18.37
CA LEU A 122 -47.53 32.56 -18.86
C LEU A 122 -47.38 33.42 -20.14
N ARG A 123 -46.29 34.20 -20.28
CA ARG A 123 -46.06 34.96 -21.52
C ARG A 123 -45.76 34.05 -22.72
N ASP A 124 -46.18 34.47 -23.90
CA ASP A 124 -45.84 33.77 -25.14
C ASP A 124 -44.32 33.80 -25.35
N LYS A 125 -43.76 32.70 -25.87
CA LYS A 125 -42.31 32.47 -25.99
C LYS A 125 -41.56 32.58 -24.65
N GLY A 126 -42.24 32.39 -23.52
CA GLY A 126 -41.61 32.30 -22.20
C GLY A 126 -40.91 30.96 -21.97
N THR A 127 -40.11 30.88 -20.91
CA THR A 127 -39.52 29.63 -20.42
C THR A 127 -40.20 29.21 -19.13
N MET A 128 -40.42 27.90 -18.95
CA MET A 128 -40.89 27.33 -17.69
C MET A 128 -40.01 26.16 -17.26
N ILE A 129 -39.72 26.10 -15.95
CA ILE A 129 -38.98 24.99 -15.33
C ILE A 129 -39.80 24.51 -14.13
N SER A 130 -40.16 23.22 -14.13
CA SER A 130 -40.98 22.58 -13.10
C SER A 130 -40.84 21.06 -13.13
N MET A 131 -41.52 20.32 -12.25
CA MET A 131 -41.87 18.93 -12.54
C MET A 131 -42.97 18.89 -13.62
N VAL A 132 -42.91 17.96 -14.57
CA VAL A 132 -43.84 17.88 -15.71
C VAL A 132 -44.45 16.47 -15.87
N TYR A 133 -43.68 15.40 -15.72
CA TYR A 133 -44.11 14.02 -16.00
C TYR A 133 -44.75 13.89 -17.39
N PRO A 134 -43.93 14.01 -18.47
CA PRO A 134 -44.43 14.30 -19.82
C PRO A 134 -45.18 13.15 -20.50
N ALA A 135 -45.01 11.92 -20.05
CA ALA A 135 -45.80 10.78 -20.53
C ALA A 135 -47.24 10.78 -19.97
N GLN A 136 -47.49 11.55 -18.89
CA GLN A 136 -48.75 11.60 -18.17
C GLN A 136 -49.55 12.89 -18.48
N ASN A 137 -48.90 14.05 -18.52
CA ASN A 137 -49.57 15.37 -18.59
C ASN A 137 -49.52 15.99 -20.00
N LYS A 138 -50.03 15.25 -21.00
CA LYS A 138 -50.01 15.68 -22.41
C LYS A 138 -50.80 16.98 -22.66
N ASP A 139 -51.94 17.14 -22.00
CA ASP A 139 -52.83 18.30 -22.10
C ASP A 139 -52.13 19.61 -21.66
N VAL A 140 -51.36 19.56 -20.58
CA VAL A 140 -50.53 20.66 -20.07
C VAL A 140 -49.45 21.02 -21.09
N ILE A 141 -48.79 20.02 -21.69
CA ILE A 141 -47.76 20.24 -22.71
C ILE A 141 -48.37 20.84 -23.99
N ASP A 142 -49.50 20.31 -24.47
CA ASP A 142 -50.20 20.83 -25.65
C ASP A 142 -50.74 22.26 -25.42
N ALA A 143 -51.06 22.64 -24.17
CA ALA A 143 -51.43 24.01 -23.80
C ALA A 143 -50.24 24.98 -23.81
N LEU A 144 -49.07 24.56 -23.31
CA LEU A 144 -47.83 25.35 -23.34
C LEU A 144 -47.24 25.46 -24.76
N ALA A 145 -47.36 24.39 -25.57
CA ALA A 145 -46.91 24.36 -26.95
C ALA A 145 -47.60 25.43 -27.82
N LYS A 146 -48.92 25.63 -27.65
CA LYS A 146 -49.70 26.68 -28.33
C LYS A 146 -49.18 28.10 -28.09
N LYS A 147 -48.52 28.34 -26.96
CA LYS A 147 -47.88 29.62 -26.61
C LYS A 147 -46.40 29.73 -27.05
N ASN A 148 -45.90 28.75 -27.78
CA ASN A 148 -44.50 28.65 -28.20
C ASN A 148 -43.52 28.67 -27.00
N VAL A 149 -43.89 28.05 -25.87
CA VAL A 149 -43.11 28.02 -24.63
C VAL A 149 -41.92 27.05 -24.75
N THR A 150 -40.79 27.39 -24.13
CA THR A 150 -39.71 26.43 -23.85
C THR A 150 -39.92 25.83 -22.46
N LEU A 151 -39.97 24.50 -22.35
CA LEU A 151 -40.34 23.78 -21.14
C LEU A 151 -39.25 22.77 -20.76
N PHE A 152 -38.73 22.90 -19.54
CA PHE A 152 -37.82 21.94 -18.93
C PHE A 152 -38.50 21.18 -17.78
N ALA A 153 -38.30 19.86 -17.75
CA ALA A 153 -38.84 18.95 -16.75
C ALA A 153 -37.74 18.50 -15.79
N MET A 154 -37.82 18.91 -14.53
CA MET A 154 -36.87 18.54 -13.47
C MET A 154 -36.91 17.03 -13.13
N ASP A 155 -38.00 16.35 -13.49
CA ASP A 155 -38.15 14.88 -13.40
C ASP A 155 -37.47 14.11 -14.56
N CYS A 156 -37.12 14.78 -15.66
CA CYS A 156 -36.48 14.18 -16.85
C CYS A 156 -34.97 14.42 -16.92
N ILE A 157 -34.35 14.95 -15.86
CA ILE A 157 -32.89 15.12 -15.75
C ILE A 157 -32.23 13.72 -15.78
N PRO A 158 -31.28 13.45 -16.70
CA PRO A 158 -30.70 12.13 -16.84
C PRO A 158 -29.81 11.77 -15.65
N ARG A 159 -29.91 10.52 -15.17
CA ARG A 159 -29.22 10.05 -13.96
C ARG A 159 -27.79 9.59 -14.24
N ILE A 160 -26.94 10.56 -14.58
CA ILE A 160 -25.50 10.42 -14.80
C ILE A 160 -24.72 11.20 -13.73
N SER A 161 -23.47 10.82 -13.45
CA SER A 161 -22.67 11.39 -12.35
C SER A 161 -22.54 12.92 -12.43
N ARG A 162 -22.39 13.47 -13.64
CA ARG A 162 -22.32 14.92 -13.90
C ARG A 162 -23.62 15.68 -13.57
N ALA A 163 -24.77 15.00 -13.59
CA ALA A 163 -26.09 15.61 -13.45
C ALA A 163 -26.67 15.54 -12.03
N GLN A 164 -26.07 14.77 -11.12
CA GLN A 164 -26.57 14.56 -9.75
C GLN A 164 -26.83 15.87 -8.98
N VAL A 165 -26.06 16.93 -9.27
CA VAL A 165 -26.19 18.25 -8.63
C VAL A 165 -27.43 19.07 -9.06
N TYR A 166 -28.19 18.57 -10.04
CA TYR A 166 -29.44 19.15 -10.53
C TYR A 166 -30.67 18.30 -10.21
N ASP A 167 -30.49 17.08 -9.66
CA ASP A 167 -31.58 16.14 -9.40
C ASP A 167 -32.47 16.60 -8.24
N ALA A 168 -33.55 17.28 -8.63
CA ALA A 168 -34.60 17.74 -7.74
C ALA A 168 -35.33 16.57 -7.04
N LEU A 169 -35.47 15.40 -7.66
CA LEU A 169 -36.14 14.23 -7.06
C LEU A 169 -35.28 13.68 -5.92
N SER A 170 -33.98 13.46 -6.16
CA SER A 170 -33.00 13.07 -5.14
C SER A 170 -32.92 14.08 -4.00
N SER A 171 -33.00 15.37 -4.32
CA SER A 171 -33.00 16.43 -3.32
C SER A 171 -34.26 16.46 -2.46
N MET A 172 -35.45 16.18 -3.02
CA MET A 172 -36.68 16.05 -2.22
C MET A 172 -36.67 14.79 -1.37
N ALA A 173 -36.08 13.70 -1.88
CA ALA A 173 -35.86 12.50 -1.10
C ALA A 173 -34.99 12.79 0.13
N ASN A 174 -33.81 13.42 -0.01
CA ASN A 174 -32.89 13.74 1.11
C ASN A 174 -33.64 14.24 2.35
N ILE A 175 -34.51 15.21 2.12
CA ILE A 175 -35.17 15.98 3.16
C ILE A 175 -36.30 15.18 3.80
N ALA A 176 -37.07 14.44 3.00
CA ALA A 176 -38.06 13.47 3.47
C ALA A 176 -37.48 12.52 4.53
N GLY A 177 -36.17 12.27 4.44
CA GLY A 177 -35.39 11.58 5.45
C GLY A 177 -35.26 12.35 6.75
N TYR A 178 -34.45 13.42 6.73
CA TYR A 178 -34.13 14.25 7.90
C TYR A 178 -35.33 14.53 8.85
N LYS A 179 -36.52 14.85 8.31
CA LYS A 179 -37.73 15.08 9.13
C LYS A 179 -38.40 13.82 9.65
N ALA A 180 -38.28 12.67 8.97
CA ALA A 180 -38.79 11.40 9.51
C ALA A 180 -38.14 11.07 10.86
N VAL A 181 -36.86 11.41 11.04
CA VAL A 181 -36.16 11.29 12.34
C VAL A 181 -36.63 12.35 13.35
N ILE A 182 -36.88 13.59 12.92
CA ILE A 182 -37.35 14.66 13.81
C ILE A 182 -38.81 14.45 14.27
N GLU A 183 -39.71 13.96 13.42
CA GLU A 183 -41.07 13.60 13.88
C GLU A 183 -41.04 12.36 14.76
N ALA A 184 -40.18 11.37 14.46
CA ALA A 184 -39.96 10.25 15.37
C ALA A 184 -39.43 10.72 16.74
N ALA A 185 -38.61 11.78 16.80
CA ALA A 185 -38.18 12.38 18.06
C ALA A 185 -39.31 13.12 18.80
N ASN A 186 -40.10 13.95 18.10
CA ASN A 186 -41.26 14.64 18.68
C ASN A 186 -42.30 13.69 19.28
N HIS A 187 -42.46 12.50 18.71
CA HIS A 187 -43.43 11.50 19.17
C HIS A 187 -42.86 10.43 20.13
N PHE A 188 -41.58 10.52 20.52
CA PHE A 188 -40.91 9.53 21.39
C PHE A 188 -40.57 10.11 22.76
N GLY A 189 -41.30 9.69 23.80
CA GLY A 189 -41.23 10.26 25.16
C GLY A 189 -39.99 9.91 26.01
N ARG A 190 -38.79 9.79 25.42
CA ARG A 190 -37.50 9.59 26.11
C ARG A 190 -36.35 10.26 25.36
N PHE A 191 -35.26 10.59 26.06
CA PHE A 191 -34.06 11.15 25.44
C PHE A 191 -33.45 10.20 24.39
N PHE A 192 -33.00 10.76 23.26
CA PHE A 192 -32.35 9.98 22.20
C PHE A 192 -30.95 9.49 22.61
N THR A 193 -30.18 10.31 23.31
CA THR A 193 -28.90 9.93 23.92
C THR A 193 -29.11 9.39 25.33
N GLY A 194 -28.37 8.34 25.69
CA GLY A 194 -28.46 7.69 27.00
C GLY A 194 -27.68 8.46 28.07
N GLN A 195 -28.17 8.43 29.31
CA GLN A 195 -27.54 9.07 30.47
C GLN A 195 -27.51 8.11 31.67
N ILE A 196 -26.55 8.31 32.57
CA ILE A 196 -26.45 7.58 33.84
C ILE A 196 -26.74 8.57 34.96
N THR A 197 -27.65 8.22 35.86
CA THR A 197 -28.03 9.03 37.03
C THR A 197 -27.96 8.18 38.30
N ALA A 198 -28.06 8.81 39.47
CA ALA A 198 -28.02 8.11 40.76
C ALA A 198 -29.17 7.09 40.95
N ALA A 199 -30.28 7.22 40.20
CA ALA A 199 -31.39 6.28 40.21
C ALA A 199 -31.24 5.13 39.19
N GLY A 200 -30.20 5.15 38.35
CA GLY A 200 -29.91 4.10 37.38
C GLY A 200 -29.52 4.60 35.98
N ARG A 201 -29.34 3.65 35.06
CA ARG A 201 -28.95 3.89 33.67
C ARG A 201 -30.18 4.05 32.77
N VAL A 202 -30.32 5.21 32.15
CA VAL A 202 -31.32 5.47 31.10
C VAL A 202 -30.71 5.10 29.74
N PRO A 203 -31.19 4.05 29.05
CA PRO A 203 -30.62 3.65 27.76
C PRO A 203 -30.99 4.64 26.64
N PRO A 204 -30.12 4.80 25.61
CA PRO A 204 -30.40 5.63 24.44
C PRO A 204 -31.59 5.09 23.63
N ALA A 205 -32.21 5.95 22.82
CA ALA A 205 -33.21 5.54 21.85
C ALA A 205 -32.61 4.64 20.78
N LYS A 206 -33.30 3.54 20.46
CA LYS A 206 -32.93 2.65 19.36
C LYS A 206 -33.62 3.13 18.09
N VAL A 207 -33.03 4.12 17.44
CA VAL A 207 -33.53 4.66 16.17
C VAL A 207 -33.18 3.68 15.05
N LEU A 208 -34.12 2.81 14.72
CA LEU A 208 -34.11 2.15 13.42
C LEU A 208 -34.43 3.24 12.38
N VAL A 209 -33.69 3.27 11.28
CA VAL A 209 -33.99 4.13 10.13
C VAL A 209 -34.12 3.28 8.89
N ILE A 210 -35.18 3.54 8.12
CA ILE A 210 -35.84 2.47 7.29
C ILE A 210 -35.69 3.18 5.88
N GLY A 211 -34.96 2.52 4.97
CA GLY A 211 -34.52 2.98 3.67
C GLY A 211 -33.03 3.33 3.65
N GLY A 212 -32.39 3.00 2.54
CA GLY A 212 -31.15 3.57 1.99
C GLY A 212 -31.43 4.57 0.86
N GLY A 213 -32.50 5.36 1.00
CA GLY A 213 -32.80 6.52 0.16
C GLY A 213 -31.71 7.59 0.20
N VAL A 214 -31.76 8.62 -0.66
CA VAL A 214 -31.21 9.91 -0.23
C VAL A 214 -31.90 10.31 1.08
N ALA A 215 -33.21 10.07 1.19
CA ALA A 215 -33.96 10.13 2.45
C ALA A 215 -33.41 9.16 3.50
N GLY A 216 -33.21 7.91 3.12
CA GLY A 216 -32.83 6.85 4.05
C GLY A 216 -31.44 7.03 4.63
N LEU A 217 -30.45 7.32 3.81
CA LEU A 217 -29.08 7.67 4.17
C LEU A 217 -28.98 9.03 4.85
N SER A 218 -29.84 10.01 4.50
CA SER A 218 -29.98 11.25 5.26
C SER A 218 -30.57 10.99 6.65
N SER A 219 -31.58 10.13 6.78
CA SER A 219 -32.15 9.70 8.05
C SER A 219 -31.17 8.87 8.88
N ILE A 220 -30.47 7.88 8.29
CA ILE A 220 -29.45 7.06 8.95
C ILE A 220 -28.37 8.05 9.41
N GLY A 221 -28.02 8.96 8.52
CA GLY A 221 -27.14 10.08 8.77
C GLY A 221 -27.66 11.19 9.68
N THR A 222 -28.91 11.13 10.14
CA THR A 222 -29.47 12.05 11.16
C THR A 222 -29.60 11.32 12.50
N ALA A 223 -29.77 10.00 12.48
CA ALA A 223 -29.65 9.11 13.63
C ALA A 223 -28.18 8.74 13.97
N LYS A 224 -27.22 8.96 13.04
CA LYS A 224 -25.84 8.43 13.10
C LYS A 224 -24.74 9.33 12.47
N SER A 225 -25.09 10.44 11.80
CA SER A 225 -24.17 11.46 11.19
C SER A 225 -23.53 11.20 9.80
N MET A 226 -24.39 11.24 8.75
CA MET A 226 -24.26 11.51 7.28
C MET A 226 -23.47 10.63 6.25
N VAL A 227 -23.77 10.84 4.93
CA VAL A 227 -23.27 10.22 3.65
C VAL A 227 -23.87 8.83 3.27
N TYR A 228 -24.10 8.35 2.01
CA TYR A 228 -24.47 8.78 0.61
C TYR A 228 -24.94 7.46 -0.14
N ASP A 229 -25.58 7.34 -1.32
CA ASP A 229 -25.93 8.17 -2.50
C ASP A 229 -27.48 8.23 -2.79
N ALA A 230 -28.01 7.90 -4.00
CA ALA A 230 -29.25 8.52 -4.51
C ALA A 230 -30.23 7.80 -5.47
N LEU A 231 -29.85 6.81 -6.30
CA LEU A 231 -30.81 6.13 -7.21
C LEU A 231 -31.44 4.88 -6.57
N SER A 232 -30.61 4.07 -5.90
CA SER A 232 -30.95 2.85 -5.14
C SER A 232 -31.70 3.17 -3.84
N SER A 233 -32.76 3.97 -3.95
CA SER A 233 -33.09 4.93 -2.91
C SER A 233 -34.57 5.18 -2.70
N MET A 234 -35.31 5.63 -3.71
CA MET A 234 -36.77 5.84 -3.59
C MET A 234 -37.47 4.50 -3.27
N ALA A 235 -37.14 3.49 -4.07
CA ALA A 235 -37.53 2.10 -3.83
C ALA A 235 -37.11 1.61 -2.44
N ASN A 236 -35.89 1.95 -1.99
CA ASN A 236 -35.36 1.54 -0.70
C ASN A 236 -36.20 2.09 0.48
N ILE A 237 -36.62 3.36 0.42
CA ILE A 237 -37.51 3.96 1.42
C ILE A 237 -38.89 3.30 1.37
N ALA A 238 -39.40 3.01 0.16
CA ALA A 238 -40.70 2.36 -0.02
C ALA A 238 -40.72 0.96 0.61
N GLY A 239 -39.76 0.09 0.25
CA GLY A 239 -39.58 -1.25 0.81
C GLY A 239 -39.50 -1.25 2.33
N TYR A 240 -38.72 -0.33 2.89
CA TYR A 240 -38.63 -0.17 4.33
C TYR A 240 -39.94 0.36 4.96
N LYS A 241 -40.55 1.41 4.40
CA LYS A 241 -41.81 1.96 4.95
C LYS A 241 -42.93 0.92 4.93
N ALA A 242 -42.95 0.03 3.94
CA ALA A 242 -43.86 -1.12 3.93
C ALA A 242 -43.66 -2.03 5.15
N VAL A 243 -42.43 -2.30 5.59
CA VAL A 243 -42.23 -3.10 6.82
C VAL A 243 -42.58 -2.31 8.09
N ILE A 244 -42.45 -0.96 8.14
CA ILE A 244 -43.03 -0.17 9.26
C ILE A 244 -44.53 -0.35 9.30
N GLU A 245 -45.23 -0.12 8.19
CA GLU A 245 -46.69 -0.19 8.19
C GLU A 245 -47.17 -1.62 8.47
N ALA A 246 -46.49 -2.63 7.90
CA ALA A 246 -46.74 -4.02 8.24
C ALA A 246 -46.53 -4.30 9.73
N ALA A 247 -45.44 -3.83 10.35
CA ALA A 247 -45.17 -4.03 11.78
C ALA A 247 -46.09 -3.22 12.71
N ASN A 248 -46.62 -2.08 12.25
CA ASN A 248 -47.60 -1.27 12.97
C ASN A 248 -49.00 -1.90 12.99
N HIS A 249 -49.32 -2.71 11.98
CA HIS A 249 -50.62 -3.36 11.82
C HIS A 249 -50.60 -4.88 12.13
N PHE A 250 -49.44 -5.52 12.17
CA PHE A 250 -49.29 -6.94 12.51
C PHE A 250 -49.26 -7.17 14.03
N GLY A 251 -50.30 -7.82 14.57
CA GLY A 251 -50.52 -7.99 16.02
C GLY A 251 -49.57 -8.94 16.77
N ARG A 252 -48.37 -9.25 16.25
CA ARG A 252 -47.39 -10.17 16.85
C ARG A 252 -45.95 -9.69 16.65
N PHE A 253 -45.04 -10.16 17.50
CA PHE A 253 -43.61 -9.86 17.35
C PHE A 253 -43.02 -10.47 16.07
N PHE A 254 -42.17 -9.69 15.39
CA PHE A 254 -41.36 -10.17 14.27
C PHE A 254 -40.30 -11.18 14.75
N THR A 255 -39.59 -10.85 15.82
CA THR A 255 -38.59 -11.72 16.44
C THR A 255 -39.22 -12.85 17.26
N GLY A 256 -38.63 -14.04 17.17
CA GLY A 256 -39.01 -15.20 17.97
C GLY A 256 -38.52 -15.07 19.40
N GLN A 257 -39.34 -15.46 20.37
CA GLN A 257 -39.04 -15.32 21.79
C GLN A 257 -39.32 -16.63 22.54
N ILE A 258 -38.45 -16.97 23.50
CA ILE A 258 -38.70 -18.00 24.51
C ILE A 258 -38.96 -17.25 25.82
N THR A 259 -40.12 -17.51 26.42
CA THR A 259 -40.59 -16.86 27.65
C THR A 259 -41.02 -17.92 28.66
N ALA A 260 -41.23 -17.52 29.92
CA ALA A 260 -41.83 -18.42 30.92
C ALA A 260 -43.25 -18.88 30.56
N ALA A 261 -43.95 -18.17 29.66
CA ALA A 261 -45.26 -18.54 29.13
C ALA A 261 -45.17 -19.38 27.83
N GLY A 262 -43.97 -19.81 27.42
CA GLY A 262 -43.74 -20.63 26.24
C GLY A 262 -43.00 -19.93 25.11
N ARG A 263 -42.93 -20.59 23.95
CA ARG A 263 -42.19 -20.17 22.75
C ARG A 263 -43.12 -19.49 21.74
N VAL A 264 -42.87 -18.21 21.48
CA VAL A 264 -43.50 -17.45 20.39
C VAL A 264 -42.61 -17.59 19.15
N PRO A 265 -43.08 -18.20 18.04
CA PRO A 265 -42.30 -18.26 16.81
C PRO A 265 -42.22 -16.87 16.14
N PRO A 266 -41.11 -16.58 15.43
CA PRO A 266 -40.94 -15.36 14.66
C PRO A 266 -42.00 -15.26 13.55
N ALA A 267 -42.22 -14.05 13.03
CA ALA A 267 -43.00 -13.84 11.82
C ALA A 267 -42.29 -14.44 10.59
N LYS A 268 -43.07 -14.95 9.64
CA LYS A 268 -42.63 -15.29 8.28
C LYS A 268 -43.01 -14.16 7.31
N VAL A 269 -42.03 -13.55 6.65
CA VAL A 269 -42.24 -12.47 5.66
C VAL A 269 -41.82 -12.96 4.27
N LEU A 270 -42.71 -12.80 3.29
CA LEU A 270 -42.39 -12.99 1.86
C LEU A 270 -42.20 -11.63 1.20
N VAL A 271 -41.14 -11.51 0.39
CA VAL A 271 -40.87 -10.31 -0.41
C VAL A 271 -40.78 -10.70 -1.88
N ILE A 272 -41.65 -10.10 -2.70
CA ILE A 272 -41.78 -10.41 -4.13
C ILE A 272 -41.20 -9.26 -4.95
N GLY A 273 -40.24 -9.60 -5.81
CA GLY A 273 -39.28 -8.67 -6.39
C GLY A 273 -38.11 -8.45 -5.42
N GLY A 274 -36.89 -8.68 -5.89
CA GLY A 274 -35.61 -8.35 -5.25
C GLY A 274 -34.96 -7.13 -5.91
N GLY A 275 -35.78 -6.20 -6.43
CA GLY A 275 -35.34 -4.84 -6.69
C GLY A 275 -34.95 -4.13 -5.39
N VAL A 276 -34.53 -2.87 -5.47
CA VAL A 276 -33.99 -2.15 -4.30
C VAL A 276 -35.04 -1.92 -3.19
N ALA A 277 -36.34 -1.95 -3.51
CA ALA A 277 -37.40 -2.03 -2.51
C ALA A 277 -37.41 -3.39 -1.83
N GLY A 278 -37.37 -4.48 -2.60
CA GLY A 278 -37.32 -5.84 -2.09
C GLY A 278 -36.15 -6.10 -1.14
N LEU A 279 -34.92 -5.81 -1.57
CA LEU A 279 -33.72 -5.98 -0.74
C LEU A 279 -33.80 -5.17 0.57
N SER A 280 -34.41 -3.98 0.54
CA SER A 280 -34.66 -3.17 1.74
C SER A 280 -35.66 -3.82 2.70
N SER A 281 -36.79 -4.32 2.16
CA SER A 281 -37.77 -5.09 2.92
C SER A 281 -37.14 -6.34 3.55
N ILE A 282 -36.25 -7.02 2.82
CA ILE A 282 -35.58 -8.25 3.26
C ILE A 282 -34.60 -7.97 4.40
N GLY A 283 -33.61 -7.10 4.17
CA GLY A 283 -32.63 -6.72 5.18
C GLY A 283 -33.28 -6.14 6.44
N THR A 284 -34.37 -5.39 6.27
CA THR A 284 -35.22 -4.97 7.37
C THR A 284 -35.77 -6.15 8.14
N ALA A 285 -36.62 -6.98 7.51
CA ALA A 285 -37.45 -7.92 8.25
C ALA A 285 -36.57 -8.92 9.00
N LYS A 286 -35.40 -9.24 8.42
CA LYS A 286 -34.31 -9.97 9.06
C LYS A 286 -33.75 -9.23 10.29
N SER A 287 -33.45 -7.94 10.19
CA SER A 287 -32.98 -7.12 11.34
C SER A 287 -34.01 -7.00 12.47
N MET A 288 -35.31 -7.10 12.16
CA MET A 288 -36.40 -7.17 13.14
C MET A 288 -36.62 -8.59 13.72
N GLY A 289 -35.83 -9.57 13.29
CA GLY A 289 -35.84 -10.95 13.79
C GLY A 289 -36.81 -11.91 13.09
N ALA A 290 -37.44 -11.50 11.99
CA ALA A 290 -38.33 -12.36 11.21
C ALA A 290 -37.55 -13.38 10.37
N ILE A 291 -38.24 -14.47 10.01
CA ILE A 291 -37.81 -15.37 8.93
C ILE A 291 -38.25 -14.72 7.62
N VAL A 292 -37.33 -14.53 6.69
CA VAL A 292 -37.59 -13.81 5.43
C VAL A 292 -37.32 -14.70 4.23
N ARG A 293 -38.28 -14.74 3.31
CA ARG A 293 -38.18 -15.37 1.99
C ARG A 293 -38.23 -14.30 0.91
N GLY A 294 -37.35 -14.39 -0.09
CA GLY A 294 -37.27 -13.47 -1.21
C GLY A 294 -37.40 -14.18 -2.55
N PHE A 295 -38.04 -13.52 -3.52
CA PHE A 295 -38.17 -14.01 -4.89
C PHE A 295 -37.90 -12.89 -5.91
N ASP A 296 -37.08 -13.17 -6.93
CA ASP A 296 -36.85 -12.32 -8.11
C ASP A 296 -36.60 -13.23 -9.32
N THR A 297 -36.91 -12.77 -10.53
CA THR A 297 -36.70 -13.54 -11.78
C THR A 297 -35.26 -13.44 -12.30
N ARG A 298 -34.42 -12.58 -11.71
CA ARG A 298 -33.01 -12.37 -12.09
C ARG A 298 -32.07 -13.13 -11.16
N SER A 299 -31.23 -14.00 -11.75
CA SER A 299 -30.24 -14.82 -11.07
C SER A 299 -29.24 -14.01 -10.22
N ALA A 300 -28.76 -12.87 -10.72
CA ALA A 300 -27.81 -11.98 -10.05
C ALA A 300 -28.30 -11.40 -8.70
N VAL A 301 -29.59 -11.54 -8.38
CA VAL A 301 -30.21 -11.05 -7.14
C VAL A 301 -30.14 -12.10 -6.02
N LYS A 302 -29.87 -13.37 -6.34
CA LYS A 302 -29.80 -14.46 -5.35
C LYS A 302 -28.76 -14.19 -4.25
N GLU A 303 -27.51 -13.91 -4.66
CA GLU A 303 -26.41 -13.60 -3.74
C GLU A 303 -26.71 -12.35 -2.88
N GLN A 304 -27.47 -11.39 -3.43
CA GLN A 304 -27.88 -10.17 -2.73
C GLN A 304 -28.96 -10.43 -1.66
N ILE A 305 -29.84 -11.41 -1.90
CA ILE A 305 -30.85 -11.86 -0.91
C ILE A 305 -30.20 -12.73 0.17
N GLU A 306 -29.30 -13.64 -0.21
CA GLU A 306 -28.62 -14.54 0.71
C GLU A 306 -27.62 -13.81 1.62
N SER A 307 -26.88 -12.81 1.10
CA SER A 307 -25.99 -11.95 1.91
C SER A 307 -26.72 -11.05 2.91
N LEU A 308 -27.99 -10.72 2.66
CA LEU A 308 -28.90 -10.08 3.63
C LEU A 308 -29.59 -11.09 4.57
N GLY A 309 -29.27 -12.38 4.45
CA GLY A 309 -29.78 -13.46 5.30
C GLY A 309 -31.21 -13.91 4.97
N GLY A 310 -31.73 -13.58 3.77
CA GLY A 310 -33.00 -14.10 3.27
C GLY A 310 -32.87 -15.49 2.64
N GLU A 311 -33.95 -16.28 2.68
CA GLU A 311 -34.10 -17.53 1.93
C GLU A 311 -34.54 -17.19 0.49
N PHE A 312 -33.68 -17.44 -0.52
CA PHE A 312 -34.05 -17.24 -1.92
C PHE A 312 -34.91 -18.42 -2.42
N LEU A 313 -36.09 -18.12 -2.97
CA LEU A 313 -37.00 -19.13 -3.50
C LEU A 313 -36.74 -19.38 -4.99
N GLU A 314 -36.56 -20.63 -5.39
CA GLU A 314 -36.37 -21.02 -6.81
C GLU A 314 -37.63 -21.66 -7.40
N VAL A 315 -38.04 -21.21 -8.59
CA VAL A 315 -39.01 -21.90 -9.44
C VAL A 315 -38.36 -23.12 -10.08
N LYS A 316 -39.11 -24.24 -10.23
CA LYS A 316 -38.61 -25.51 -10.78
C LYS A 316 -38.46 -25.51 -12.32
N MET A 317 -38.01 -24.40 -12.89
CA MET A 317 -37.78 -24.19 -14.32
C MET A 317 -36.70 -23.12 -14.49
N LYS A 318 -35.64 -23.39 -15.25
CA LYS A 318 -34.54 -22.44 -15.48
C LYS A 318 -34.79 -21.60 -16.73
N GLU A 319 -35.41 -20.45 -16.54
CA GLU A 319 -35.50 -19.36 -17.52
C GLU A 319 -34.80 -18.13 -16.93
N GLU A 320 -34.00 -17.43 -17.73
CA GLU A 320 -33.18 -16.30 -17.27
C GLU A 320 -33.93 -14.97 -17.43
N GLY A 321 -34.39 -14.35 -16.35
CA GLY A 321 -35.27 -13.17 -16.38
C GLY A 321 -34.61 -11.81 -16.62
N GLU A 322 -33.31 -11.77 -16.93
CA GLU A 322 -32.58 -10.51 -17.09
C GLU A 322 -32.86 -9.82 -18.44
N GLY A 323 -32.80 -8.47 -18.42
CA GLY A 323 -33.11 -7.57 -19.51
C GLY A 323 -32.24 -6.30 -19.54
N VAL A 324 -32.47 -5.45 -20.54
CA VAL A 324 -31.59 -4.31 -20.85
C VAL A 324 -31.50 -3.33 -19.67
N GLY A 325 -30.27 -3.02 -19.25
CA GLY A 325 -30.00 -2.07 -18.17
C GLY A 325 -30.22 -2.61 -16.75
N GLY A 326 -30.28 -3.93 -16.56
CA GLY A 326 -30.43 -4.57 -15.24
C GLY A 326 -31.87 -4.69 -14.73
N TYR A 327 -32.84 -4.28 -15.55
CA TYR A 327 -34.26 -4.50 -15.30
C TYR A 327 -34.68 -5.94 -15.67
N ALA A 328 -35.72 -6.45 -15.02
CA ALA A 328 -36.33 -7.72 -15.38
C ALA A 328 -37.14 -7.60 -16.68
N LYS A 329 -37.20 -8.69 -17.46
CA LYS A 329 -38.11 -8.82 -18.62
C LYS A 329 -39.40 -9.56 -18.23
N GLU A 330 -40.33 -9.64 -19.18
CA GLU A 330 -41.56 -10.41 -19.07
C GLU A 330 -41.27 -11.89 -19.38
N MET A 331 -41.69 -12.80 -18.49
CA MET A 331 -41.34 -14.23 -18.52
C MET A 331 -42.32 -15.05 -19.39
N SER A 332 -41.94 -16.29 -19.72
CA SER A 332 -42.87 -17.23 -20.38
C SER A 332 -44.12 -17.54 -19.54
N LYS A 333 -45.21 -17.93 -20.20
CA LYS A 333 -46.46 -18.33 -19.51
C LYS A 333 -46.25 -19.53 -18.59
N GLU A 334 -45.43 -20.50 -19.02
CA GLU A 334 -45.11 -21.71 -18.26
C GLU A 334 -44.32 -21.38 -16.98
N PHE A 335 -43.40 -20.41 -17.06
CA PHE A 335 -42.73 -19.88 -15.88
C PHE A 335 -43.72 -19.18 -14.93
N ILE A 336 -44.60 -18.32 -15.46
CA ILE A 336 -45.62 -17.60 -14.66
C ILE A 336 -46.58 -18.59 -13.96
N GLU A 337 -47.01 -19.66 -14.61
CA GLU A 337 -47.84 -20.70 -13.97
C GLU A 337 -47.11 -21.36 -12.79
N LYS A 338 -45.79 -21.55 -12.86
CA LYS A 338 -44.98 -22.11 -11.75
C LYS A 338 -44.59 -21.09 -10.68
N GLU A 339 -44.45 -19.82 -11.04
CA GLU A 339 -44.34 -18.69 -10.11
C GLU A 339 -45.62 -18.55 -9.26
N MET A 340 -46.79 -18.63 -9.90
CA MET A 340 -48.09 -18.58 -9.21
C MET A 340 -48.36 -19.84 -8.37
N GLU A 341 -47.90 -21.03 -8.80
CA GLU A 341 -47.93 -22.25 -7.95
C GLU A 341 -47.08 -22.07 -6.68
N LEU A 342 -45.89 -21.47 -6.80
CA LEU A 342 -44.99 -21.17 -5.69
C LEU A 342 -45.63 -20.16 -4.70
N PHE A 343 -46.21 -19.07 -5.20
CA PHE A 343 -46.89 -18.09 -4.33
C PHE A 343 -48.12 -18.68 -3.63
N ALA A 344 -48.93 -19.49 -4.32
CA ALA A 344 -50.06 -20.20 -3.71
C ALA A 344 -49.65 -21.20 -2.59
N GLN A 345 -48.42 -21.69 -2.61
CA GLN A 345 -47.84 -22.48 -1.51
C GLN A 345 -47.37 -21.59 -0.37
N GLN A 346 -46.67 -20.48 -0.66
CA GLN A 346 -46.15 -19.56 0.37
C GLN A 346 -47.25 -18.83 1.15
N CYS A 347 -48.33 -18.38 0.50
CA CYS A 347 -49.42 -17.63 1.14
C CYS A 347 -50.08 -18.36 2.34
N LYS A 348 -50.07 -19.70 2.32
CA LYS A 348 -50.56 -20.55 3.43
C LYS A 348 -49.65 -20.54 4.66
N GLU A 349 -48.35 -20.34 4.44
CA GLU A 349 -47.33 -20.37 5.50
C GLU A 349 -47.00 -19.00 6.09
N VAL A 350 -46.93 -17.96 5.25
CA VAL A 350 -46.38 -16.66 5.67
C VAL A 350 -47.39 -15.80 6.43
N ASP A 351 -46.88 -14.81 7.16
CA ASP A 351 -47.67 -13.88 7.98
C ASP A 351 -47.77 -12.49 7.34
N ILE A 352 -46.78 -12.11 6.50
CA ILE A 352 -46.72 -10.81 5.83
C ILE A 352 -46.22 -11.01 4.39
N ILE A 353 -46.79 -10.30 3.42
CA ILE A 353 -46.28 -10.21 2.04
C ILE A 353 -46.07 -8.74 1.66
N ILE A 354 -44.91 -8.45 1.07
CA ILE A 354 -44.58 -7.14 0.50
C ILE A 354 -44.25 -7.31 -0.98
N SER A 355 -45.01 -6.65 -1.85
CA SER A 355 -44.87 -6.75 -3.30
C SER A 355 -44.24 -5.51 -3.90
N THR A 356 -43.21 -5.72 -4.74
CA THR A 356 -42.37 -4.66 -5.32
C THR A 356 -42.14 -4.83 -6.82
N ALA A 357 -42.86 -5.76 -7.47
CA ALA A 357 -42.66 -6.10 -8.87
C ALA A 357 -43.26 -5.01 -9.78
N LEU A 358 -42.41 -4.09 -10.24
CA LEU A 358 -42.80 -2.99 -11.12
C LEU A 358 -41.84 -2.88 -12.31
N ILE A 359 -42.39 -2.97 -13.52
CA ILE A 359 -41.66 -2.76 -14.77
C ILE A 359 -41.94 -1.32 -15.24
N PRO A 360 -40.92 -0.43 -15.38
CA PRO A 360 -41.14 0.95 -15.79
C PRO A 360 -41.93 1.08 -17.09
N GLY A 361 -42.99 1.88 -17.08
CA GLY A 361 -43.86 2.11 -18.24
C GLY A 361 -44.91 1.03 -18.51
N LYS A 362 -45.00 -0.03 -17.68
CA LYS A 362 -46.09 -1.01 -17.69
C LYS A 362 -46.91 -0.94 -16.41
N ALA A 363 -48.14 -1.48 -16.45
CA ALA A 363 -48.90 -1.77 -15.24
C ALA A 363 -48.22 -2.87 -14.42
N ALA A 364 -48.44 -2.86 -13.10
CA ALA A 364 -47.93 -3.88 -12.20
C ALA A 364 -48.56 -5.26 -12.49
N PRO A 365 -47.77 -6.36 -12.59
CA PRO A 365 -48.31 -7.71 -12.76
C PRO A 365 -49.08 -8.15 -11.51
N ARG A 366 -50.23 -8.80 -11.68
CA ARG A 366 -51.02 -9.40 -10.59
C ARG A 366 -50.38 -10.74 -10.19
N LEU A 367 -49.68 -10.75 -9.07
CA LEU A 367 -48.91 -11.90 -8.58
C LEU A 367 -49.56 -12.58 -7.36
N ILE A 368 -50.51 -11.91 -6.70
CA ILE A 368 -51.27 -12.46 -5.57
C ILE A 368 -52.76 -12.28 -5.86
N THR A 369 -53.45 -13.39 -6.16
CA THR A 369 -54.89 -13.39 -6.46
C THR A 369 -55.72 -13.38 -5.17
N LYS A 370 -57.00 -13.02 -5.30
CA LYS A 370 -57.99 -13.04 -4.23
C LYS A 370 -58.10 -14.41 -3.53
N GLU A 371 -57.96 -15.51 -4.26
CA GLU A 371 -57.98 -16.87 -3.73
C GLU A 371 -56.73 -17.14 -2.87
N MET A 372 -55.56 -16.65 -3.29
CA MET A 372 -54.34 -16.76 -2.50
C MET A 372 -54.46 -15.98 -1.17
N VAL A 373 -54.98 -14.74 -1.22
CA VAL A 373 -55.26 -13.92 -0.01
C VAL A 373 -56.22 -14.67 0.92
N ALA A 374 -57.25 -15.33 0.38
CA ALA A 374 -58.20 -16.12 1.17
C ALA A 374 -57.61 -17.37 1.84
N THR A 375 -56.39 -17.78 1.51
CA THR A 375 -55.66 -18.85 2.21
C THR A 375 -54.69 -18.35 3.30
N MET A 376 -54.55 -17.04 3.46
CA MET A 376 -53.71 -16.45 4.51
C MET A 376 -54.37 -16.52 5.88
N LYS A 377 -53.57 -16.35 6.93
CA LYS A 377 -54.04 -16.33 8.33
C LYS A 377 -54.73 -15.00 8.64
N PRO A 378 -55.83 -15.00 9.43
CA PRO A 378 -56.38 -13.75 9.96
C PRO A 378 -55.33 -12.97 10.77
N GLY A 379 -55.26 -11.65 10.56
CA GLY A 379 -54.21 -10.79 11.13
C GLY A 379 -52.92 -10.71 10.29
N SER A 380 -52.83 -11.40 9.15
CA SER A 380 -51.76 -11.18 8.17
C SER A 380 -51.83 -9.78 7.54
N VAL A 381 -50.69 -9.28 7.06
CA VAL A 381 -50.59 -7.94 6.44
C VAL A 381 -50.01 -7.99 5.02
N LEU A 382 -50.61 -7.23 4.13
CA LEU A 382 -50.29 -7.10 2.72
C LEU A 382 -49.97 -5.63 2.39
N VAL A 383 -48.77 -5.39 1.88
CA VAL A 383 -48.34 -4.03 1.49
C VAL A 383 -47.90 -4.00 0.03
N ASP A 384 -48.62 -3.20 -0.75
CA ASP A 384 -48.49 -3.15 -2.20
C ASP A 384 -47.78 -1.86 -2.64
N LEU A 385 -46.47 -1.94 -2.82
CA LEU A 385 -45.65 -0.79 -3.21
C LEU A 385 -45.77 -0.45 -4.70
N ALA A 386 -46.52 -1.25 -5.47
CA ALA A 386 -46.85 -0.97 -6.86
C ALA A 386 -48.26 -0.36 -7.02
N ALA A 387 -48.93 0.03 -5.93
CA ALA A 387 -50.30 0.55 -5.93
C ALA A 387 -50.51 1.77 -6.86
N GLU A 388 -49.51 2.64 -7.03
CA GLU A 388 -49.57 3.77 -7.98
C GLU A 388 -49.62 3.33 -9.46
N ALA A 389 -49.15 2.12 -9.77
CA ALA A 389 -49.12 1.50 -11.10
C ALA A 389 -50.13 0.34 -11.24
N GLY A 390 -51.15 0.31 -10.36
CA GLY A 390 -52.25 -0.67 -10.35
C GLY A 390 -52.18 -1.71 -9.24
N GLY A 391 -51.01 -1.94 -8.66
CA GLY A 391 -50.77 -2.91 -7.57
C GLY A 391 -50.50 -4.35 -8.04
N ASN A 392 -49.64 -5.08 -7.31
CA ASN A 392 -49.39 -6.50 -7.56
C ASN A 392 -50.42 -7.44 -6.90
N ILE A 393 -51.10 -6.98 -5.86
CA ILE A 393 -52.11 -7.75 -5.12
C ILE A 393 -53.49 -7.36 -5.68
N GLU A 394 -54.32 -8.35 -6.01
CA GLU A 394 -55.61 -8.12 -6.69
C GLU A 394 -56.60 -7.28 -5.86
N THR A 395 -56.51 -7.35 -4.53
CA THR A 395 -57.39 -6.66 -3.59
C THR A 395 -56.94 -5.24 -3.21
N THR A 396 -55.80 -4.75 -3.71
CA THR A 396 -55.25 -3.44 -3.35
C THR A 396 -56.19 -2.27 -3.67
N ARG A 397 -56.30 -1.30 -2.74
CA ARG A 397 -57.01 -0.02 -2.94
C ARG A 397 -56.02 1.15 -2.87
N PRO A 398 -55.60 1.75 -4.00
CA PRO A 398 -54.64 2.85 -4.00
C PRO A 398 -55.09 4.04 -3.16
N GLY A 399 -54.15 4.63 -2.42
CA GLY A 399 -54.36 5.72 -1.47
C GLY A 399 -54.99 5.31 -0.13
N GLN A 400 -55.35 4.04 0.07
CA GLN A 400 -56.11 3.59 1.24
C GLN A 400 -55.36 2.57 2.12
N LEU A 401 -55.88 2.40 3.33
CA LEU A 401 -55.59 1.28 4.24
C LEU A 401 -56.93 0.71 4.70
N TYR A 402 -57.09 -0.62 4.65
CA TYR A 402 -58.33 -1.27 5.09
C TYR A 402 -58.10 -2.75 5.46
N THR A 403 -59.08 -3.37 6.14
CA THR A 403 -59.08 -4.81 6.46
C THR A 403 -60.19 -5.51 5.67
N ASP A 404 -59.93 -6.71 5.15
CA ASP A 404 -60.92 -7.49 4.41
C ASP A 404 -61.78 -8.42 5.29
N SER A 405 -62.70 -9.16 4.66
CA SER A 405 -63.62 -10.10 5.32
C SER A 405 -62.95 -11.29 6.01
N ASN A 406 -61.68 -11.57 5.68
CA ASN A 406 -60.91 -12.69 6.21
C ASN A 406 -59.96 -12.22 7.32
N GLY A 407 -59.96 -10.92 7.63
CA GLY A 407 -59.09 -10.32 8.65
C GLY A 407 -57.68 -10.00 8.15
N VAL A 408 -57.44 -9.95 6.84
CA VAL A 408 -56.14 -9.55 6.26
C VAL A 408 -56.14 -8.03 6.03
N ILE A 409 -55.02 -7.37 6.37
CA ILE A 409 -54.88 -5.91 6.31
C ILE A 409 -54.13 -5.51 5.04
N HIS A 410 -54.67 -4.54 4.29
CA HIS A 410 -54.19 -4.09 2.97
C HIS A 410 -53.75 -2.62 3.04
N ILE A 411 -52.56 -2.30 2.52
CA ILE A 411 -51.93 -0.96 2.62
C ILE A 411 -51.36 -0.51 1.26
N GLY A 412 -51.71 0.71 0.79
CA GLY A 412 -51.28 1.23 -0.52
C GLY A 412 -51.26 2.76 -0.69
N TYR A 413 -50.62 3.50 0.22
CA TYR A 413 -50.50 4.99 0.19
C TYR A 413 -49.60 5.57 -0.93
N THR A 414 -49.71 6.89 -1.21
CA THR A 414 -49.05 7.53 -2.37
C THR A 414 -48.41 8.94 -2.20
N ASP A 415 -48.57 9.67 -1.08
CA ASP A 415 -48.30 11.15 -1.04
C ASP A 415 -47.07 11.62 -0.22
N LEU A 416 -46.22 10.70 0.22
CA LEU A 416 -45.32 10.87 1.38
C LEU A 416 -44.43 12.15 1.47
N PRO A 417 -43.81 12.71 0.39
CA PRO A 417 -42.78 13.75 0.54
C PRO A 417 -43.22 15.17 0.96
N SER A 418 -44.49 15.57 0.75
CA SER A 418 -44.86 17.01 0.82
C SER A 418 -44.99 17.58 2.25
N ARG A 419 -44.74 16.78 3.28
CA ARG A 419 -44.98 17.10 4.70
C ARG A 419 -43.81 17.88 5.34
N LEU A 420 -43.14 18.73 4.54
CA LEU A 420 -41.74 19.12 4.80
C LEU A 420 -41.23 20.43 4.14
N PRO A 421 -41.96 21.55 4.18
CA PRO A 421 -41.86 22.55 3.12
C PRO A 421 -40.59 23.42 3.08
N THR A 422 -40.08 23.92 4.22
CA THR A 422 -38.99 24.92 4.25
C THR A 422 -37.71 24.37 3.60
N GLN A 423 -37.19 23.26 4.12
CA GLN A 423 -35.96 22.66 3.61
C GLN A 423 -36.14 22.13 2.19
N SER A 424 -37.32 21.59 1.86
CA SER A 424 -37.66 21.13 0.50
C SER A 424 -37.66 22.28 -0.50
N SER A 425 -38.07 23.47 -0.10
CA SER A 425 -37.93 24.66 -0.94
C SER A 425 -36.45 25.03 -1.12
N THR A 426 -35.64 24.95 -0.05
CA THR A 426 -34.20 25.29 -0.09
C THR A 426 -33.40 24.40 -1.04
N LEU A 427 -33.51 23.06 -0.97
CA LEU A 427 -32.79 22.22 -1.93
C LEU A 427 -33.40 22.27 -3.33
N TYR A 428 -34.73 22.36 -3.48
CA TYR A 428 -35.33 22.49 -4.82
C TYR A 428 -34.83 23.75 -5.53
N ALA A 429 -34.78 24.89 -4.82
CA ALA A 429 -34.20 26.13 -5.30
C ALA A 429 -32.72 25.98 -5.69
N ASN A 430 -31.91 25.31 -4.87
CA ASN A 430 -30.50 25.05 -5.22
C ASN A 430 -30.33 24.21 -6.49
N ASN A 431 -31.23 23.26 -6.76
CA ASN A 431 -31.17 22.44 -7.98
C ASN A 431 -31.62 23.23 -9.20
N ILE A 432 -32.75 23.94 -9.09
CA ILE A 432 -33.31 24.71 -10.22
C ILE A 432 -32.42 25.91 -10.58
N THR A 433 -31.77 26.56 -9.61
CA THR A 433 -30.77 27.61 -9.85
C THR A 433 -29.51 27.06 -10.52
N LYS A 434 -28.96 25.93 -10.04
CA LYS A 434 -27.79 25.29 -10.68
C LYS A 434 -28.08 24.85 -12.10
N PHE A 435 -29.25 24.25 -12.34
CA PHE A 435 -29.69 23.82 -13.66
C PHE A 435 -29.92 25.01 -14.60
N LEU A 436 -30.59 26.07 -14.12
CA LEU A 436 -30.75 27.32 -14.88
C LEU A 436 -29.40 27.91 -15.32
N MET A 437 -28.38 27.85 -14.45
CA MET A 437 -27.02 28.29 -14.76
C MET A 437 -26.23 27.33 -15.67
N SER A 438 -26.68 26.09 -15.87
CA SER A 438 -26.03 25.09 -16.73
C SER A 438 -26.69 24.90 -18.10
N ILE A 439 -27.82 25.56 -18.39
CA ILE A 439 -28.53 25.43 -19.68
C ILE A 439 -27.71 25.98 -20.87
N GLY A 440 -26.76 26.89 -20.62
CA GLY A 440 -25.99 27.60 -21.65
C GLY A 440 -24.55 27.98 -21.27
N SER A 441 -24.00 28.93 -22.03
CA SER A 441 -22.61 29.38 -21.94
C SER A 441 -22.35 30.37 -20.78
N LYS A 442 -21.08 30.59 -20.42
CA LYS A 442 -20.71 31.45 -19.27
C LYS A 442 -21.37 32.84 -19.39
N GLU A 443 -22.17 33.19 -18.37
CA GLU A 443 -22.83 34.48 -18.16
C GLU A 443 -23.95 34.84 -19.18
N HIS A 444 -24.36 33.89 -20.02
CA HIS A 444 -25.43 34.05 -21.01
C HIS A 444 -26.46 32.91 -20.92
N PHE A 445 -27.70 33.17 -21.32
CA PHE A 445 -28.74 32.16 -21.46
C PHE A 445 -28.92 31.79 -22.94
N ASN A 446 -28.58 30.56 -23.28
CA ASN A 446 -28.78 29.94 -24.57
C ASN A 446 -29.03 28.45 -24.33
N VAL A 447 -29.97 27.83 -25.03
CA VAL A 447 -30.23 26.39 -24.87
C VAL A 447 -29.23 25.61 -25.72
N ASP A 448 -28.26 24.94 -25.10
CA ASP A 448 -27.35 24.03 -25.81
C ASP A 448 -27.93 22.61 -25.86
N LEU A 449 -28.35 22.17 -27.05
CA LEU A 449 -28.89 20.82 -27.26
C LEU A 449 -27.81 19.74 -27.42
N ASN A 450 -26.52 20.11 -27.41
CA ASN A 450 -25.41 19.16 -27.38
C ASN A 450 -25.10 18.68 -25.96
N ASP A 451 -25.51 19.43 -24.93
CA ASP A 451 -25.39 18.98 -23.55
C ASP A 451 -26.46 17.92 -23.24
N GLU A 452 -26.00 16.73 -22.86
CA GLU A 452 -26.83 15.57 -22.53
C GLU A 452 -27.87 15.84 -21.42
N VAL A 453 -27.56 16.71 -20.46
CA VAL A 453 -28.45 17.06 -19.34
C VAL A 453 -29.56 17.98 -19.82
N VAL A 454 -29.19 19.01 -20.58
CA VAL A 454 -30.13 19.97 -21.20
C VAL A 454 -31.03 19.25 -22.21
N ARG A 455 -30.46 18.34 -23.02
CA ARG A 455 -31.20 17.55 -24.02
C ARG A 455 -32.13 16.52 -23.38
N GLY A 456 -31.77 15.94 -22.23
CA GLY A 456 -32.64 15.02 -21.48
C GLY A 456 -33.83 15.74 -20.83
N ALA A 457 -33.58 16.91 -20.22
CA ALA A 457 -34.59 17.65 -19.47
C ALA A 457 -35.57 18.47 -20.33
N ILE A 458 -35.23 18.82 -21.58
CA ILE A 458 -36.09 19.65 -22.43
C ILE A 458 -37.27 18.89 -23.07
N ILE A 459 -38.48 19.37 -22.80
CA ILE A 459 -39.75 18.81 -23.31
C ILE A 459 -40.25 19.61 -24.51
N LEU A 460 -40.20 20.94 -24.43
CA LEU A 460 -40.51 21.86 -25.53
C LEU A 460 -39.34 22.81 -25.76
N ASP A 461 -38.94 23.03 -27.02
CA ASP A 461 -38.20 24.25 -27.41
C ASP A 461 -39.12 25.12 -28.28
N LYS A 462 -39.47 26.32 -27.79
CA LYS A 462 -40.33 27.29 -28.48
C LYS A 462 -41.64 26.68 -29.00
N GLY A 463 -42.23 25.77 -28.22
CA GLY A 463 -43.45 25.01 -28.56
C GLY A 463 -43.25 23.77 -29.43
N ARG A 464 -42.06 23.52 -29.98
CA ARG A 464 -41.74 22.25 -30.66
C ARG A 464 -41.50 21.15 -29.63
N MET A 465 -42.17 20.01 -29.79
CA MET A 465 -41.92 18.81 -28.98
C MET A 465 -40.48 18.31 -29.18
N MET A 466 -39.75 18.17 -28.07
CA MET A 466 -38.38 17.66 -28.00
C MET A 466 -38.29 16.35 -27.19
N TRP A 467 -39.35 15.95 -26.49
CA TRP A 467 -39.45 14.66 -25.81
C TRP A 467 -40.05 13.57 -26.73
N PRO A 468 -39.58 12.30 -26.65
CA PRO A 468 -38.47 11.81 -25.83
C PRO A 468 -37.09 12.24 -26.35
N PRO A 469 -36.05 12.22 -25.49
CA PRO A 469 -34.67 12.35 -25.94
C PRO A 469 -34.27 11.18 -26.86
N PRO A 470 -33.28 11.36 -27.77
CA PRO A 470 -32.72 10.26 -28.52
C PRO A 470 -32.09 9.23 -27.56
N PRO A 471 -32.08 7.93 -27.89
CA PRO A 471 -31.33 6.96 -27.11
C PRO A 471 -29.84 7.36 -27.09
N PRO A 472 -29.14 7.21 -25.95
CA PRO A 472 -27.72 7.52 -25.89
C PRO A 472 -26.95 6.65 -26.88
N PRO A 473 -25.81 7.14 -27.43
CA PRO A 473 -24.96 6.30 -28.25
C PRO A 473 -24.60 5.03 -27.46
N THR A 474 -24.69 3.87 -28.12
CA THR A 474 -24.38 2.59 -27.48
C THR A 474 -23.01 2.69 -26.81
N PRO A 475 -22.88 2.37 -25.50
CA PRO A 475 -21.58 2.40 -24.86
C PRO A 475 -20.62 1.48 -25.63
N PRO A 476 -19.32 1.81 -25.72
CA PRO A 476 -18.34 0.87 -26.26
C PRO A 476 -18.52 -0.46 -25.51
N PRO A 477 -18.50 -1.60 -26.23
CA PRO A 477 -18.92 -2.89 -25.69
C PRO A 477 -18.25 -3.13 -24.34
N ALA A 478 -19.09 -3.35 -23.32
CA ALA A 478 -18.75 -3.11 -21.91
C ALA A 478 -17.34 -3.61 -21.60
N ALA A 479 -16.46 -2.66 -21.24
CA ALA A 479 -15.02 -2.91 -21.15
C ALA A 479 -14.77 -4.17 -20.33
N ALA A 480 -14.14 -5.17 -20.97
CA ALA A 480 -13.97 -6.51 -20.42
C ALA A 480 -13.48 -6.42 -18.97
N PRO A 481 -14.12 -7.17 -18.04
CA PRO A 481 -14.31 -6.79 -16.64
C PRO A 481 -13.05 -6.18 -16.04
N SER A 482 -13.22 -4.94 -15.52
CA SER A 482 -12.17 -4.00 -15.13
C SER A 482 -10.94 -4.73 -14.63
N THR A 483 -9.82 -4.59 -15.36
CA THR A 483 -8.57 -5.37 -15.17
C THR A 483 -8.39 -5.75 -13.71
N PRO A 484 -8.56 -7.04 -13.35
CA PRO A 484 -8.79 -7.40 -11.96
C PRO A 484 -7.63 -6.92 -11.10
N LYS A 485 -7.98 -6.25 -10.00
CA LYS A 485 -7.07 -5.90 -8.90
C LYS A 485 -6.19 -7.10 -8.56
N VAL A 486 -5.05 -6.87 -7.91
CA VAL A 486 -4.30 -7.93 -7.25
C VAL A 486 -4.89 -8.25 -5.85
N GLU A 487 -6.22 -8.26 -5.75
CA GLU A 487 -6.91 -9.26 -4.92
C GLU A 487 -6.68 -10.60 -5.62
N GLU A 488 -6.37 -11.66 -4.88
CA GLU A 488 -5.70 -12.88 -5.37
C GLU A 488 -6.07 -13.32 -6.80
N LYS A 489 -5.33 -12.75 -7.76
CA LYS A 489 -4.70 -13.59 -8.76
C LYS A 489 -3.74 -14.53 -8.03
N ALA A 490 -4.32 -15.65 -7.62
CA ALA A 490 -4.15 -16.83 -8.44
C ALA A 490 -3.90 -16.45 -9.92
N VAL A 491 -2.63 -16.13 -10.21
CA VAL A 491 -1.91 -16.85 -11.27
C VAL A 491 -2.53 -18.25 -11.30
N THR A 492 -3.02 -18.73 -12.43
CA THR A 492 -3.51 -20.11 -12.49
C THR A 492 -2.35 -21.01 -12.09
N VAL A 493 -2.33 -21.39 -10.81
CA VAL A 493 -1.34 -22.25 -10.20
C VAL A 493 -1.66 -23.59 -10.83
N VAL A 494 -0.99 -23.86 -11.96
CA VAL A 494 -1.07 -25.10 -12.71
C VAL A 494 -0.62 -26.16 -11.73
N ALA A 495 -1.60 -26.77 -11.04
CA ALA A 495 -1.45 -27.27 -9.67
C ALA A 495 -0.14 -28.04 -9.57
N PRO A 496 0.85 -27.50 -8.83
CA PRO A 496 2.25 -27.67 -9.16
C PRO A 496 2.53 -29.15 -9.16
N ASN A 497 2.80 -29.68 -10.36
CA ASN A 497 2.60 -31.10 -10.63
C ASN A 497 3.32 -31.91 -9.53
N PRO A 498 2.61 -32.70 -8.69
CA PRO A 498 3.22 -33.28 -7.51
C PRO A 498 4.42 -34.18 -7.83
N PHE A 499 4.44 -34.77 -9.03
CA PHE A 499 5.63 -35.46 -9.54
C PHE A 499 6.80 -34.49 -9.82
N GLN A 500 6.55 -33.32 -10.42
CA GLN A 500 7.59 -32.31 -10.62
C GLN A 500 8.09 -31.74 -9.28
N GLU A 501 7.21 -31.41 -8.33
CA GLU A 501 7.65 -30.94 -7.01
C GLU A 501 8.47 -31.99 -6.27
N THR A 502 8.00 -33.25 -6.26
CA THR A 502 8.73 -34.37 -5.66
C THR A 502 10.06 -34.60 -6.37
N LEU A 503 10.12 -34.54 -7.71
CA LEU A 503 11.35 -34.68 -8.49
C LEU A 503 12.33 -33.52 -8.27
N ARG A 504 11.83 -32.28 -8.15
CA ARG A 504 12.64 -31.09 -7.84
C ARG A 504 13.25 -31.21 -6.44
N SER A 505 12.43 -31.57 -5.45
CA SER A 505 12.86 -31.85 -4.07
C SER A 505 13.89 -32.98 -4.01
N ALA A 506 13.58 -34.12 -4.63
CA ALA A 506 14.49 -35.27 -4.69
C ALA A 506 15.80 -34.93 -5.42
N ALA A 507 15.78 -34.15 -6.50
CA ALA A 507 16.99 -33.70 -7.20
C ALA A 507 17.84 -32.76 -6.32
N VAL A 508 17.21 -31.84 -5.58
CA VAL A 508 17.87 -30.96 -4.60
C VAL A 508 18.55 -31.78 -3.49
N TYR A 509 17.83 -32.71 -2.86
CA TYR A 509 18.43 -33.58 -1.84
C TYR A 509 19.51 -34.51 -2.41
N THR A 510 19.34 -35.02 -3.63
CA THR A 510 20.36 -35.84 -4.32
C THR A 510 21.62 -35.02 -4.62
N ALA A 511 21.49 -33.77 -5.06
CA ALA A 511 22.62 -32.88 -5.29
C ALA A 511 23.36 -32.53 -3.99
N GLY A 512 22.63 -32.28 -2.90
CA GLY A 512 23.20 -32.04 -1.57
C GLY A 512 23.94 -33.26 -1.00
N LEU A 513 23.32 -34.44 -1.01
CA LEU A 513 23.93 -35.69 -0.55
C LEU A 513 25.10 -36.13 -1.44
N GLY A 514 24.98 -35.94 -2.75
CA GLY A 514 26.07 -36.17 -3.71
C GLY A 514 27.26 -35.23 -3.47
N THR A 515 26.99 -33.95 -3.19
CA THR A 515 28.01 -32.96 -2.78
C THR A 515 28.74 -33.40 -1.52
N VAL A 516 28.02 -33.78 -0.47
CA VAL A 516 28.63 -34.26 0.79
C VAL A 516 29.48 -35.51 0.55
N SER A 517 28.99 -36.45 -0.26
CA SER A 517 29.73 -37.67 -0.63
C SER A 517 31.01 -37.36 -1.43
N LEU A 518 30.95 -36.42 -2.37
CA LEU A 518 32.09 -35.99 -3.19
C LEU A 518 33.13 -35.23 -2.36
N ILE A 519 32.70 -34.36 -1.43
CA ILE A 519 33.60 -33.69 -0.49
C ILE A 519 34.26 -34.71 0.45
N GLY A 520 33.53 -35.74 0.89
CA GLY A 520 34.10 -36.86 1.66
C GLY A 520 35.17 -37.64 0.89
N MET A 521 34.91 -37.98 -0.39
CA MET A 521 35.90 -38.65 -1.26
C MET A 521 37.11 -37.78 -1.61
N ALA A 522 36.99 -36.46 -1.49
CA ALA A 522 38.06 -35.50 -1.74
C ALA A 522 38.66 -34.90 -0.45
N SER A 523 38.28 -35.42 0.72
CA SER A 523 38.79 -34.96 2.02
C SER A 523 40.20 -35.53 2.25
N PRO A 524 41.20 -34.69 2.58
CA PRO A 524 42.59 -35.15 2.70
C PRO A 524 42.86 -35.86 4.04
N ASN A 525 42.14 -35.48 5.09
CA ASN A 525 42.42 -35.92 6.45
C ASN A 525 41.15 -35.89 7.32
N ALA A 526 41.27 -36.43 8.55
CA ALA A 526 40.20 -36.36 9.53
C ALA A 526 39.89 -34.91 9.96
N ALA A 527 40.89 -34.03 9.98
CA ALA A 527 40.75 -32.63 10.41
C ALA A 527 39.77 -31.85 9.52
N LEU A 528 39.94 -31.85 8.20
CA LEU A 528 38.98 -31.18 7.29
C LEU A 528 37.57 -31.76 7.43
N SER A 529 37.47 -33.09 7.61
CA SER A 529 36.18 -33.78 7.81
C SER A 529 35.48 -33.34 9.11
N GLN A 530 36.24 -33.14 10.18
CA GLN A 530 35.75 -32.56 11.44
C GLN A 530 35.36 -31.08 11.25
N MET A 531 36.21 -30.27 10.63
CA MET A 531 35.92 -28.85 10.39
C MET A 531 34.69 -28.62 9.50
N LEU A 532 34.48 -29.46 8.49
CA LEU A 532 33.28 -29.44 7.65
C LEU A 532 32.02 -29.80 8.45
N THR A 533 32.14 -30.69 9.43
CA THR A 533 31.07 -31.01 10.38
C THR A 533 30.79 -29.83 11.32
N THR A 534 31.84 -29.20 11.87
CA THR A 534 31.73 -27.95 12.65
C THR A 534 31.03 -26.86 11.82
N PHE A 535 31.47 -26.63 10.58
CA PHE A 535 30.92 -25.66 9.65
C PHE A 535 29.43 -25.91 9.35
N ALA A 536 29.04 -27.15 9.05
CA ALA A 536 27.66 -27.51 8.77
C ALA A 536 26.74 -27.28 9.98
N LEU A 537 27.16 -27.70 11.18
CA LEU A 537 26.42 -27.48 12.42
C LEU A 537 26.33 -25.99 12.77
N ALA A 538 27.43 -25.24 12.63
CA ALA A 538 27.46 -23.80 12.85
C ALA A 538 26.56 -23.03 11.86
N GLY A 539 26.48 -23.48 10.60
CA GLY A 539 25.56 -22.92 9.60
C GLY A 539 24.08 -23.14 9.96
N ILE A 540 23.73 -24.32 10.49
CA ILE A 540 22.38 -24.62 10.98
C ILE A 540 22.05 -23.78 12.22
N VAL A 541 22.99 -23.70 13.19
CA VAL A 541 22.84 -22.87 14.39
C VAL A 541 22.66 -21.40 14.00
N GLY A 542 23.48 -20.87 13.08
CA GLY A 542 23.38 -19.50 12.59
C GLY A 542 22.05 -19.22 11.88
N TYR A 543 21.60 -20.14 11.03
CA TYR A 543 20.30 -20.04 10.37
C TYR A 543 19.15 -19.87 11.37
N HIS A 544 19.03 -20.77 12.36
CA HIS A 544 17.97 -20.68 13.35
C HIS A 544 18.12 -19.49 14.31
N THR A 545 19.36 -19.14 14.68
CA THR A 545 19.63 -18.00 15.56
C THR A 545 19.20 -16.68 14.92
N VAL A 546 19.49 -16.48 13.63
CA VAL A 546 19.18 -15.24 12.91
C VAL A 546 17.68 -15.10 12.64
N TRP A 547 16.99 -16.18 12.27
CA TRP A 547 15.52 -16.16 12.12
C TRP A 547 14.78 -15.86 13.43
N GLY A 548 15.44 -16.05 14.59
CA GLY A 548 14.90 -15.69 15.89
C GLY A 548 15.08 -14.22 16.29
N VAL A 549 15.80 -13.40 15.52
CA VAL A 549 16.08 -11.98 15.85
C VAL A 549 14.84 -11.10 15.61
N THR A 550 14.56 -10.16 16.53
CA THR A 550 13.45 -9.20 16.35
C THR A 550 13.73 -8.29 15.14
N PRO A 551 12.78 -8.06 14.21
CA PRO A 551 13.03 -7.24 13.01
C PRO A 551 13.55 -5.82 13.28
N ALA A 552 13.04 -5.17 14.33
CA ALA A 552 13.52 -3.86 14.79
C ALA A 552 15.01 -3.86 15.21
N LEU A 553 15.58 -5.02 15.54
CA LEU A 553 16.97 -5.23 15.93
C LEU A 553 17.87 -5.65 14.75
N HIS A 554 17.39 -5.70 13.50
CA HIS A 554 18.23 -6.02 12.33
C HIS A 554 19.40 -5.05 12.11
N SER A 555 19.26 -3.77 12.49
CA SER A 555 20.39 -2.82 12.45
C SER A 555 21.46 -3.13 13.52
N PRO A 556 21.10 -3.29 14.81
CA PRO A 556 21.97 -3.88 15.83
C PRO A 556 22.60 -5.22 15.44
N LEU A 557 21.87 -6.12 14.77
CA LEU A 557 22.38 -7.41 14.31
C LEU A 557 23.57 -7.24 13.35
N MET A 558 23.46 -6.38 12.34
CA MET A 558 24.60 -6.10 11.46
C MET A 558 25.75 -5.38 12.19
N SER A 559 25.46 -4.62 13.24
CA SER A 559 26.52 -4.04 14.09
C SER A 559 27.23 -5.10 14.93
N VAL A 560 26.51 -6.10 15.45
CA VAL A 560 27.07 -7.26 16.17
C VAL A 560 27.92 -8.12 15.23
N THR A 561 27.42 -8.48 14.04
CA THR A 561 28.20 -9.29 13.09
C THR A 561 29.51 -8.61 12.70
N ASN A 562 29.52 -7.27 12.61
CA ASN A 562 30.71 -6.51 12.23
C ASN A 562 31.70 -6.30 13.39
N ALA A 563 31.21 -6.31 14.64
CA ALA A 563 32.06 -6.35 15.82
C ALA A 563 32.75 -7.71 15.96
N ILE A 564 31.99 -8.78 15.71
CA ILE A 564 32.44 -10.17 15.84
C ILE A 564 33.30 -10.59 14.63
N SER A 565 33.06 -10.09 13.42
CA SER A 565 33.90 -10.36 12.23
C SER A 565 35.33 -9.84 12.39
N GLY A 566 35.59 -8.94 13.34
CA GLY A 566 36.94 -8.56 13.77
C GLY A 566 37.76 -9.72 14.37
N THR A 567 37.18 -10.91 14.55
CA THR A 567 37.93 -12.16 14.84
C THR A 567 38.89 -12.59 13.72
N THR A 568 38.84 -11.97 12.53
CA THR A 568 39.98 -11.97 11.57
C THR A 568 41.31 -11.58 12.24
N ALA A 569 41.29 -10.82 13.34
CA ALA A 569 42.47 -10.54 14.15
C ALA A 569 43.16 -11.81 14.67
N ALA A 570 42.40 -12.85 15.06
CA ALA A 570 42.96 -14.12 15.52
C ALA A 570 43.62 -14.90 14.37
N ALA A 571 43.09 -14.80 13.14
CA ALA A 571 43.73 -15.37 11.96
C ALA A 571 45.07 -14.66 11.66
N ALA A 572 45.06 -13.33 11.67
CA ALA A 572 46.23 -12.49 11.44
C ALA A 572 47.32 -12.69 12.52
N LEU A 573 46.94 -12.85 13.80
CA LEU A 573 47.88 -13.10 14.90
C LEU A 573 48.75 -14.35 14.67
N CYS A 574 48.20 -15.42 14.08
CA CYS A 574 48.96 -16.64 13.79
C CYS A 574 50.11 -16.43 12.80
N VAL A 575 50.12 -15.32 12.05
CA VAL A 575 51.10 -15.01 11.00
C VAL A 575 51.99 -13.80 11.37
N MET A 576 51.77 -13.20 12.56
CA MET A 576 52.61 -12.12 13.10
C MET A 576 53.90 -12.66 13.73
N GLY A 577 54.95 -11.83 13.72
CA GLY A 577 56.26 -12.20 14.26
C GLY A 577 57.38 -11.21 13.89
N GLY A 578 58.62 -11.63 14.18
CA GLY A 578 59.84 -10.86 13.88
C GLY A 578 60.41 -10.05 15.04
N GLY A 579 59.89 -10.24 16.26
CA GLY A 579 60.15 -9.36 17.40
C GLY A 579 59.25 -8.11 17.34
N LEU A 580 59.78 -6.95 17.74
CA LEU A 580 59.01 -5.71 17.93
C LEU A 580 58.52 -5.09 16.61
N TYR A 581 59.22 -5.37 15.51
CA TYR A 581 58.90 -4.88 14.17
C TYR A 581 58.90 -6.07 13.18
N PRO A 582 58.03 -6.06 12.15
CA PRO A 582 58.01 -7.13 11.14
C PRO A 582 59.36 -7.21 10.41
N THR A 583 59.92 -8.41 10.27
CA THR A 583 61.16 -8.65 9.50
C THR A 583 60.88 -9.18 8.09
N THR A 584 59.69 -9.75 7.85
CA THR A 584 59.26 -10.22 6.52
C THR A 584 58.02 -9.47 6.00
N PRO A 585 57.79 -9.44 4.67
CA PRO A 585 56.57 -8.86 4.09
C PRO A 585 55.28 -9.55 4.58
N SER A 586 55.35 -10.86 4.87
CA SER A 586 54.21 -11.61 5.43
C SER A 586 53.83 -11.09 6.83
N GLN A 587 54.80 -10.95 7.73
CA GLN A 587 54.56 -10.41 9.07
C GLN A 587 54.03 -8.96 9.02
N ALA A 588 54.45 -8.17 8.03
CA ALA A 588 53.95 -6.81 7.83
C ALA A 588 52.49 -6.79 7.34
N LEU A 589 52.11 -7.71 6.44
CA LEU A 589 50.72 -7.92 6.02
C LEU A 589 49.86 -8.42 7.19
N ALA A 590 50.36 -9.37 7.98
CA ALA A 590 49.69 -9.91 9.17
C ALA A 590 49.45 -8.83 10.24
N ALA A 591 50.48 -8.04 10.56
CA ALA A 591 50.34 -6.90 11.49
C ALA A 591 49.32 -5.85 10.99
N SER A 592 49.27 -5.62 9.67
CA SER A 592 48.28 -4.74 9.05
C SER A 592 46.86 -5.30 9.13
N ALA A 593 46.68 -6.61 8.89
CA ALA A 593 45.40 -7.30 9.00
C ALA A 593 44.88 -7.30 10.45
N ALA A 594 45.75 -7.59 11.43
CA ALA A 594 45.40 -7.54 12.86
C ALA A 594 44.97 -6.13 13.30
N PHE A 595 45.70 -5.10 12.86
CA PHE A 595 45.36 -3.69 13.12
C PHE A 595 43.98 -3.30 12.55
N LEU A 596 43.71 -3.61 11.28
CA LEU A 596 42.42 -3.30 10.63
C LEU A 596 41.26 -4.09 11.25
N SER A 597 41.50 -5.34 11.64
CA SER A 597 40.52 -6.17 12.35
C SER A 597 40.18 -5.60 13.73
N ALA A 598 41.18 -5.08 14.45
CA ALA A 598 40.98 -4.44 15.75
C ALA A 598 40.18 -3.11 15.68
N ILE A 599 40.23 -2.37 14.55
CA ILE A 599 39.34 -1.23 14.29
C ILE A 599 37.87 -1.70 14.29
N ASN A 600 37.57 -2.83 13.66
CA ASN A 600 36.22 -3.40 13.62
C ASN A 600 35.74 -3.87 15.01
N ILE A 601 36.61 -4.50 15.80
CA ILE A 601 36.30 -4.88 17.21
C ILE A 601 35.91 -3.63 18.01
N GLY A 602 36.82 -2.64 18.08
CA GLY A 602 36.63 -1.44 18.89
C GLY A 602 35.46 -0.57 18.42
N GLY A 603 35.28 -0.45 17.11
CA GLY A 603 34.18 0.31 16.53
C GLY A 603 32.82 -0.40 16.66
N GLY A 604 32.74 -1.66 16.25
CA GLY A 604 31.50 -2.42 16.17
C GLY A 604 30.80 -2.59 17.53
N PHE A 605 31.54 -2.95 18.59
CA PHE A 605 30.91 -3.12 19.92
C PHE A 605 30.43 -1.79 20.51
N LEU A 606 31.12 -0.67 20.22
CA LEU A 606 30.65 0.66 20.66
C LEU A 606 29.43 1.14 19.88
N ILE A 607 29.38 0.92 18.56
CA ILE A 607 28.18 1.22 17.74
C ILE A 607 27.00 0.39 18.21
N THR A 608 27.20 -0.92 18.40
CA THR A 608 26.16 -1.85 18.86
C THR A 608 25.60 -1.39 20.20
N LYS A 609 26.47 -1.11 21.17
CA LYS A 609 26.04 -0.57 22.47
C LYS A 609 25.25 0.73 22.31
N ARG A 610 25.74 1.69 21.51
CA ARG A 610 25.02 2.95 21.25
C ARG A 610 23.62 2.71 20.68
N MET A 611 23.47 1.84 19.67
CA MET A 611 22.15 1.49 19.11
C MET A 611 21.24 0.87 20.18
N LEU A 612 21.73 -0.12 20.94
CA LEU A 612 20.94 -0.85 21.93
C LEU A 612 20.54 0.04 23.12
N ASP A 613 21.40 0.97 23.54
CA ASP A 613 21.09 1.91 24.61
C ASP A 613 19.97 2.91 24.20
N MET A 614 19.80 3.23 22.90
CA MET A 614 18.70 4.09 22.41
C MET A 614 17.31 3.46 22.58
N PHE A 615 17.19 2.13 22.50
CA PHE A 615 15.93 1.43 22.71
C PHE A 615 15.53 1.31 24.20
N ARG A 616 16.30 1.89 25.14
CA ARG A 616 15.97 1.87 26.57
C ARG A 616 14.93 2.95 26.87
N ARG A 617 13.77 2.55 27.39
CA ARG A 617 12.74 3.50 27.84
C ARG A 617 13.15 4.10 29.19
N PRO A 618 12.86 5.38 29.46
CA PRO A 618 13.10 5.99 30.79
C PRO A 618 12.36 5.30 31.95
N THR A 619 11.36 4.48 31.65
CA THR A 619 10.55 3.69 32.59
C THR A 619 11.03 2.25 32.77
N ASP A 620 12.05 1.79 32.02
CA ASP A 620 12.60 0.45 32.19
C ASP A 620 13.39 0.33 33.52
N PRO A 621 13.38 -0.83 34.20
CA PRO A 621 14.13 -1.02 35.43
C PRO A 621 15.64 -0.69 35.34
N PRO A 622 16.32 -0.46 36.48
CA PRO A 622 17.77 -0.36 36.53
C PRO A 622 18.44 -1.67 36.08
N GLU A 623 19.16 -1.62 34.96
CA GLU A 623 19.98 -2.74 34.47
C GLU A 623 21.38 -2.71 35.08
N TYR A 624 21.86 -3.88 35.52
CA TYR A 624 23.18 -4.05 36.15
C TYR A 624 24.18 -4.72 35.20
N ASN A 625 24.27 -4.24 33.95
CA ASN A 625 25.05 -4.87 32.88
C ASN A 625 26.55 -5.03 33.18
N TYR A 626 27.09 -4.32 34.18
CA TYR A 626 28.47 -4.54 34.67
C TYR A 626 28.65 -5.92 35.33
N LEU A 627 27.58 -6.58 35.79
CA LEU A 627 27.63 -7.93 36.36
C LEU A 627 28.07 -8.98 35.33
N TYR A 628 27.93 -8.71 34.02
CA TYR A 628 28.48 -9.58 32.97
C TYR A 628 30.02 -9.59 32.92
N ALA A 629 30.70 -8.69 33.67
CA ALA A 629 32.13 -8.82 33.92
C ALA A 629 32.48 -10.03 34.80
N ILE A 630 31.53 -10.57 35.59
CA ILE A 630 31.74 -11.76 36.43
C ILE A 630 32.00 -13.01 35.58
N PRO A 631 31.11 -13.44 34.64
CA PRO A 631 31.40 -14.56 33.75
C PRO A 631 32.59 -14.27 32.82
N ALA A 632 32.80 -13.02 32.39
CA ALA A 632 33.98 -12.64 31.60
C ALA A 632 35.30 -12.92 32.34
N GLY A 633 35.41 -12.43 33.59
CA GLY A 633 36.58 -12.62 34.44
C GLY A 633 36.76 -14.07 34.89
N ALA A 634 35.67 -14.80 35.14
CA ALA A 634 35.72 -16.23 35.47
C ALA A 634 36.20 -17.07 34.27
N PHE A 635 35.71 -16.79 33.05
CA PHE A 635 36.10 -17.50 31.83
C PHE A 635 37.57 -17.25 31.47
N LEU A 636 37.98 -15.98 31.40
CA LEU A 636 39.38 -15.61 31.11
C LEU A 636 40.34 -16.01 32.24
N GLY A 637 39.89 -15.97 33.49
CA GLY A 637 40.66 -16.44 34.65
C GLY A 637 40.86 -17.96 34.67
N ALA A 638 39.83 -18.74 34.34
CA ALA A 638 39.93 -20.19 34.19
C ALA A 638 40.84 -20.58 33.02
N TYR A 639 40.74 -19.86 31.88
CA TYR A 639 41.68 -20.00 30.77
C TYR A 639 43.12 -19.72 31.20
N ALA A 640 43.38 -18.56 31.83
CA ALA A 640 44.72 -18.18 32.29
C ALA A 640 45.30 -19.17 33.30
N TYR A 641 44.48 -19.69 34.23
CA TYR A 641 44.88 -20.73 35.17
C TYR A 641 45.25 -22.02 34.43
N GLY A 642 44.40 -22.52 33.52
CA GLY A 642 44.67 -23.76 32.79
C GLY A 642 45.88 -23.65 31.85
N PHE A 643 46.08 -22.48 31.25
CA PHE A 643 47.27 -22.14 30.47
C PHE A 643 48.55 -22.16 31.31
N GLN A 644 48.54 -21.53 32.49
CA GLN A 644 49.68 -21.55 33.43
C GLN A 644 50.02 -22.95 33.96
N HIS A 645 49.03 -23.86 34.03
CA HIS A 645 49.21 -25.25 34.44
C HIS A 645 49.44 -26.22 33.26
N GLY A 646 49.54 -25.72 32.03
CA GLY A 646 49.86 -26.53 30.85
C GLY A 646 48.78 -27.54 30.44
N TYR A 647 47.50 -27.27 30.74
CA TYR A 647 46.41 -28.17 30.33
C TYR A 647 46.19 -28.13 28.81
N PRO A 648 46.37 -29.25 28.07
CA PRO A 648 46.48 -29.22 26.61
C PRO A 648 45.21 -28.72 25.89
N GLU A 649 44.03 -29.16 26.35
CA GLU A 649 42.75 -28.81 25.70
C GLU A 649 42.21 -27.41 26.06
N ILE A 650 42.93 -26.63 26.87
CA ILE A 650 42.40 -25.35 27.38
C ILE A 650 42.14 -24.35 26.24
N HIS A 651 42.96 -24.38 25.17
CA HIS A 651 42.76 -23.54 23.99
C HIS A 651 41.53 -23.96 23.18
N SER A 652 41.42 -25.26 22.87
CA SER A 652 40.30 -25.87 22.13
C SER A 652 38.95 -25.57 22.81
N LEU A 653 38.87 -25.79 24.11
CA LEU A 653 37.66 -25.55 24.90
C LEU A 653 37.35 -24.06 25.06
N THR A 654 38.37 -23.19 25.08
CA THR A 654 38.16 -21.73 25.12
C THR A 654 37.70 -21.20 23.75
N TYR A 655 38.17 -21.75 22.63
CA TYR A 655 37.60 -21.48 21.30
C TYR A 655 36.12 -21.91 21.22
N LEU A 656 35.75 -23.09 21.73
CA LEU A 656 34.36 -23.52 21.80
C LEU A 656 33.50 -22.58 22.68
N GLY A 657 33.96 -22.27 23.90
CA GLY A 657 33.26 -21.34 24.79
C GLY A 657 33.10 -19.94 24.19
N SER A 658 34.12 -19.47 23.48
CA SER A 658 34.11 -18.19 22.76
C SER A 658 33.11 -18.20 21.61
N SER A 659 33.07 -19.29 20.84
CA SER A 659 32.10 -19.49 19.75
C SER A 659 30.66 -19.53 20.25
N LEU A 660 30.41 -20.22 21.37
CA LEU A 660 29.10 -20.25 22.04
C LEU A 660 28.70 -18.86 22.57
N CYS A 661 29.65 -18.05 23.05
CA CYS A 661 29.39 -16.66 23.40
C CYS A 661 29.05 -15.79 22.17
N CYS A 662 29.69 -16.03 21.01
CA CYS A 662 29.34 -15.36 19.75
C CYS A 662 27.95 -15.78 19.22
N VAL A 663 27.57 -17.06 19.32
CA VAL A 663 26.20 -17.52 19.02
C VAL A 663 25.20 -16.88 19.98
N GLY A 664 25.50 -16.88 21.28
CA GLY A 664 24.73 -16.20 22.32
C GLY A 664 24.60 -14.70 22.10
N ALA A 665 25.56 -14.08 21.42
CA ALA A 665 25.50 -12.66 21.06
C ALA A 665 24.35 -12.36 20.10
N LEU A 666 24.21 -13.14 19.03
CA LEU A 666 23.11 -13.00 18.07
C LEU A 666 21.79 -13.51 18.67
N ALA A 667 21.80 -14.62 19.41
CA ALA A 667 20.61 -15.14 20.08
C ALA A 667 20.03 -14.14 21.10
N GLY A 668 20.89 -13.33 21.73
CA GLY A 668 20.48 -12.24 22.61
C GLY A 668 19.61 -11.18 21.91
N LEU A 669 19.73 -10.98 20.59
CA LEU A 669 18.90 -10.04 19.82
C LEU A 669 17.51 -10.62 19.44
N SER A 670 17.15 -11.79 19.96
CA SER A 670 15.77 -12.32 19.84
C SER A 670 14.71 -11.52 20.59
N SER A 671 15.10 -10.70 21.57
CA SER A 671 14.22 -9.73 22.21
C SER A 671 14.95 -8.44 22.59
N GLN A 672 14.19 -7.35 22.69
CA GLN A 672 14.71 -6.07 23.15
C GLN A 672 15.32 -6.14 24.56
N HIS A 673 14.78 -6.99 25.44
CA HIS A 673 15.24 -7.17 26.82
C HIS A 673 16.58 -7.92 26.89
N SER A 674 16.76 -8.98 26.08
CA SER A 674 18.00 -9.78 26.03
C SER A 674 19.11 -9.15 25.18
N SER A 675 18.81 -8.14 24.36
CA SER A 675 19.76 -7.55 23.40
C SER A 675 21.10 -7.10 23.99
N ARG A 676 21.07 -6.52 25.20
CA ARG A 676 22.26 -6.00 25.91
C ARG A 676 23.12 -7.11 26.53
N LEU A 677 22.50 -8.23 26.91
CA LEU A 677 23.23 -9.48 27.20
C LEU A 677 23.92 -9.99 25.92
N GLY A 678 23.25 -9.96 24.77
CA GLY A 678 23.83 -10.34 23.48
C GLY A 678 25.13 -9.58 23.16
N ASN A 679 25.10 -8.25 23.21
CA ASN A 679 26.33 -7.45 23.03
C ASN A 679 27.43 -7.76 24.07
N SER A 680 27.05 -8.12 25.30
CA SER A 680 28.00 -8.49 26.36
C SER A 680 28.65 -9.86 26.10
N LEU A 681 27.87 -10.85 25.67
CA LEU A 681 28.38 -12.16 25.25
C LEU A 681 29.29 -12.06 24.02
N GLY A 682 28.96 -11.20 23.06
CA GLY A 682 29.83 -10.94 21.90
C GLY A 682 31.21 -10.43 22.30
N MET A 683 31.29 -9.49 23.25
CA MET A 683 32.57 -8.99 23.77
C MET A 683 33.35 -10.10 24.51
N ILE A 684 32.67 -10.96 25.28
CA ILE A 684 33.30 -12.12 25.95
C ILE A 684 33.85 -13.12 24.93
N GLY A 685 33.10 -13.43 23.87
CA GLY A 685 33.51 -14.35 22.82
C GLY A 685 34.73 -13.87 22.04
N VAL A 686 34.74 -12.61 21.60
CA VAL A 686 35.89 -12.04 20.88
C VAL A 686 37.12 -11.95 21.78
N ALA A 687 36.97 -11.53 23.05
CA ALA A 687 38.08 -11.46 24.00
C ALA A 687 38.66 -12.85 24.33
N GLY A 688 37.80 -13.85 24.57
CA GLY A 688 38.21 -15.23 24.82
C GLY A 688 38.92 -15.86 23.61
N GLY A 689 38.44 -15.59 22.40
CA GLY A 689 39.06 -16.06 21.16
C GLY A 689 40.47 -15.51 20.98
N VAL A 690 40.63 -14.19 21.08
CA VAL A 690 41.96 -13.55 20.95
C VAL A 690 42.92 -14.01 22.07
N ALA A 691 42.43 -14.17 23.31
CA ALA A 691 43.25 -14.68 24.42
C ALA A 691 43.69 -16.14 24.18
N ALA A 692 42.79 -17.00 23.70
CA ALA A 692 43.07 -18.40 23.38
C ALA A 692 44.14 -18.54 22.27
N THR A 693 44.07 -17.68 21.25
CA THR A 693 45.07 -17.60 20.17
C THR A 693 46.42 -17.10 20.69
N LEU A 694 46.45 -15.97 21.41
CA LEU A 694 47.70 -15.40 21.95
C LEU A 694 48.45 -16.38 22.86
N GLY A 695 47.74 -17.12 23.72
CA GLY A 695 48.37 -18.16 24.52
C GLY A 695 48.84 -19.34 23.67
N ARG A 696 48.05 -19.82 22.70
CA ARG A 696 48.43 -20.97 21.84
C ARG A 696 49.72 -20.71 21.06
N LEU A 697 49.97 -19.45 20.69
CA LEU A 697 51.15 -19.04 19.94
C LEU A 697 52.43 -18.91 20.79
N HIS A 698 52.32 -18.78 22.12
CA HIS A 698 53.43 -18.51 23.03
C HIS A 698 54.47 -17.48 22.50
N PRO A 699 54.06 -16.28 22.03
CA PRO A 699 54.97 -15.32 21.42
C PRO A 699 56.04 -14.83 22.39
N ASP A 700 57.22 -14.47 21.86
CA ASP A 700 58.24 -13.75 22.63
C ASP A 700 57.74 -12.36 23.06
N THR A 701 58.42 -11.74 24.03
CA THR A 701 58.01 -10.46 24.61
C THR A 701 57.90 -9.34 23.58
N ASP A 702 58.78 -9.32 22.58
CA ASP A 702 58.85 -8.22 21.61
C ASP A 702 57.73 -8.37 20.56
N THR A 703 57.48 -9.58 20.05
CA THR A 703 56.30 -9.87 19.21
C THR A 703 54.99 -9.77 20.00
N LEU A 704 54.94 -10.12 21.28
CA LEU A 704 53.76 -9.86 22.12
C LEU A 704 53.48 -8.35 22.26
N MET A 705 54.52 -7.53 22.39
CA MET A 705 54.40 -6.06 22.36
C MET A 705 53.95 -5.55 20.98
N GLN A 706 54.43 -6.12 19.88
CA GLN A 706 53.99 -5.83 18.51
C GLN A 706 52.49 -6.14 18.34
N MET A 707 52.05 -7.35 18.71
CA MET A 707 50.65 -7.81 18.67
C MET A 707 49.74 -6.92 19.53
N GLY A 708 50.12 -6.69 20.79
CA GLY A 708 49.36 -5.84 21.72
C GLY A 708 49.28 -4.38 21.26
N GLY A 709 50.35 -3.85 20.68
CA GLY A 709 50.39 -2.50 20.11
C GLY A 709 49.48 -2.34 18.89
N ALA A 710 49.50 -3.30 17.96
CA ALA A 710 48.63 -3.30 16.77
C ALA A 710 47.15 -3.35 17.16
N ILE A 711 46.77 -4.28 18.05
CA ILE A 711 45.38 -4.44 18.51
C ILE A 711 44.92 -3.21 19.29
N SER A 712 45.72 -2.72 20.25
CA SER A 712 45.34 -1.56 21.08
C SER A 712 45.14 -0.30 20.22
N THR A 713 46.05 -0.05 19.28
CA THR A 713 45.97 1.14 18.40
C THR A 713 44.76 1.04 17.46
N GLY A 714 44.51 -0.13 16.88
CA GLY A 714 43.33 -0.38 16.05
C GLY A 714 42.02 -0.18 16.83
N MET A 715 41.91 -0.77 18.02
CA MET A 715 40.73 -0.60 18.88
C MET A 715 40.49 0.87 19.29
N ILE A 716 41.54 1.62 19.63
CA ILE A 716 41.44 3.05 19.97
C ILE A 716 40.90 3.87 18.79
N ILE A 717 41.38 3.58 17.57
CA ILE A 717 40.90 4.24 16.34
C ILE A 717 39.44 3.87 16.05
N GLY A 718 39.08 2.58 16.17
CA GLY A 718 37.71 2.10 16.02
C GLY A 718 36.75 2.78 17.01
N LEU A 719 37.12 2.85 18.28
CA LEU A 719 36.38 3.55 19.34
C LEU A 719 36.24 5.05 19.05
N ALA A 720 37.28 5.71 18.55
CA ALA A 720 37.23 7.13 18.21
C ALA A 720 36.24 7.41 17.06
N ILE A 721 36.29 6.62 15.99
CA ILE A 721 35.36 6.70 14.85
C ILE A 721 33.91 6.44 15.32
N ALA A 722 33.71 5.33 16.04
CA ALA A 722 32.40 4.92 16.56
C ALA A 722 31.80 5.88 17.60
N LYS A 723 32.61 6.72 18.25
CA LYS A 723 32.15 7.79 19.15
C LYS A 723 31.68 9.05 18.39
N GLN A 724 32.28 9.35 17.24
CA GLN A 724 31.99 10.59 16.48
C GLN A 724 30.83 10.44 15.48
N ILE A 725 30.54 9.23 15.01
CA ILE A 725 29.49 8.97 14.00
C ILE A 725 28.07 9.29 14.51
N LYS A 726 27.17 9.76 13.64
CA LYS A 726 25.73 9.91 13.91
C LYS A 726 24.95 8.65 13.52
N VAL A 727 23.76 8.47 14.08
CA VAL A 727 22.87 7.34 13.76
C VAL A 727 22.40 7.37 12.29
N SER A 728 22.27 8.57 11.71
CA SER A 728 21.97 8.77 10.29
C SER A 728 23.01 8.14 9.35
N ASP A 729 24.26 8.03 9.80
CA ASP A 729 25.44 7.74 8.98
C ASP A 729 25.96 6.31 9.19
N LEU A 730 25.20 5.49 9.94
CA LEU A 730 25.50 4.09 10.22
C LEU A 730 25.59 3.18 8.98
N PRO A 731 24.72 3.29 7.95
CA PRO A 731 24.83 2.45 6.75
C PRO A 731 26.19 2.61 6.04
N GLN A 732 26.72 3.84 6.03
CA GLN A 732 28.04 4.17 5.51
C GLN A 732 29.13 3.49 6.35
N LEU A 733 29.09 3.62 7.67
CA LEU A 733 30.12 3.07 8.54
C LEU A 733 30.14 1.53 8.56
N VAL A 734 28.97 0.89 8.48
CA VAL A 734 28.82 -0.57 8.33
C VAL A 734 29.49 -1.05 7.04
N ALA A 735 29.25 -0.37 5.91
CA ALA A 735 29.93 -0.68 4.65
C ALA A 735 31.46 -0.44 4.73
N LEU A 736 31.91 0.63 5.39
CA LEU A 736 33.35 0.87 5.58
C LEU A 736 34.00 -0.26 6.41
N PHE A 737 33.36 -0.72 7.48
CA PHE A 737 33.88 -1.79 8.33
C PHE A 737 33.91 -3.16 7.62
N HIS A 738 32.94 -3.49 6.77
CA HIS A 738 33.05 -4.67 5.90
C HIS A 738 34.29 -4.60 5.00
N SER A 739 34.65 -3.42 4.51
CA SER A 739 35.84 -3.27 3.66
C SER A 739 37.13 -3.60 4.41
N PHE A 740 37.21 -3.29 5.71
CA PHE A 740 38.32 -3.65 6.57
C PHE A 740 38.41 -5.17 6.81
N VAL A 741 37.28 -5.89 6.95
CA VAL A 741 37.29 -7.37 7.00
C VAL A 741 37.81 -7.95 5.69
N GLY A 742 37.32 -7.44 4.54
CA GLY A 742 37.69 -7.94 3.23
C GLY A 742 39.19 -7.82 2.93
N VAL A 743 39.79 -6.65 3.20
CA VAL A 743 41.23 -6.44 2.99
C VAL A 743 42.08 -7.15 4.05
N ALA A 744 41.60 -7.29 5.29
CA ALA A 744 42.27 -8.11 6.30
C ALA A 744 42.35 -9.57 5.83
N ALA A 745 41.23 -10.18 5.44
CA ALA A 745 41.22 -11.57 4.97
C ALA A 745 42.11 -11.82 3.74
N THR A 746 42.09 -10.92 2.74
CA THR A 746 43.01 -11.00 1.59
C THR A 746 44.47 -10.87 2.03
N ALA A 747 44.78 -9.99 2.98
CA ALA A 747 46.14 -9.83 3.52
C ALA A 747 46.58 -11.05 4.35
N THR A 748 45.72 -11.62 5.20
CA THR A 748 46.01 -12.86 5.95
C THR A 748 46.29 -14.02 5.01
N CYS A 749 45.48 -14.20 3.96
CA CYS A 749 45.70 -15.28 2.99
C CYS A 749 47.04 -15.13 2.25
N ILE A 750 47.38 -13.92 1.77
CA ILE A 750 48.67 -13.69 1.11
C ILE A 750 49.83 -13.87 2.09
N ALA A 751 49.69 -13.40 3.33
CA ALA A 751 50.70 -13.56 4.39
C ALA A 751 50.93 -15.05 4.73
N ASN A 752 49.85 -15.82 4.92
CA ASN A 752 49.93 -17.23 5.28
C ASN A 752 50.50 -18.08 4.13
N PHE A 753 50.13 -17.80 2.88
CA PHE A 753 50.76 -18.41 1.70
C PHE A 753 52.28 -18.19 1.71
N LEU A 754 52.75 -16.97 1.99
CA LEU A 754 54.18 -16.64 2.02
C LEU A 754 54.96 -17.34 3.15
N VAL A 755 54.28 -17.80 4.20
CA VAL A 755 54.89 -18.56 5.31
C VAL A 755 54.84 -20.06 5.05
N GLU A 756 53.70 -20.58 4.60
CA GLU A 756 53.49 -22.03 4.40
C GLU A 756 54.07 -22.57 3.08
N TYR A 757 54.44 -21.69 2.13
CA TYR A 757 54.96 -22.13 0.83
C TYR A 757 56.12 -23.16 0.89
N PRO A 758 57.14 -23.03 1.75
CA PRO A 758 58.20 -24.04 1.86
C PRO A 758 57.67 -25.41 2.32
N HIS A 759 56.58 -25.45 3.08
CA HIS A 759 55.92 -26.68 3.52
C HIS A 759 55.09 -27.30 2.39
N PHE A 760 54.44 -26.49 1.55
CA PHE A 760 53.76 -26.96 0.32
C PHE A 760 54.72 -27.61 -0.69
N VAL A 761 56.01 -27.23 -0.71
CA VAL A 761 57.05 -27.82 -1.58
C VAL A 761 57.69 -29.07 -0.95
N ALA A 762 57.65 -29.20 0.38
CA ALA A 762 58.12 -30.40 1.09
C ALA A 762 57.12 -31.58 1.01
N ASP A 763 55.86 -31.30 0.65
CA ASP A 763 54.81 -32.28 0.38
C ASP A 763 55.03 -32.95 -1.01
N PRO A 764 55.24 -34.28 -1.09
CA PRO A 764 55.45 -34.98 -2.36
C PRO A 764 54.30 -34.91 -3.39
N SER A 765 53.15 -34.31 -3.04
CA SER A 765 51.93 -34.26 -3.87
C SER A 765 51.57 -32.87 -4.40
N ALA A 766 52.53 -31.95 -4.49
CA ALA A 766 52.34 -30.62 -5.07
C ALA A 766 51.81 -30.60 -6.53
N THR A 767 51.65 -31.76 -7.18
CA THR A 767 51.02 -31.95 -8.51
C THR A 767 49.64 -32.62 -8.47
N ALA A 768 48.94 -32.62 -7.32
CA ALA A 768 47.63 -33.26 -7.13
C ALA A 768 46.42 -32.55 -7.83
N ALA A 769 46.60 -32.13 -9.08
CA ALA A 769 45.59 -31.43 -9.88
C ALA A 769 44.25 -32.17 -9.99
N ILE A 770 44.24 -33.50 -9.88
CA ILE A 770 43.02 -34.33 -10.01
C ILE A 770 42.31 -34.56 -8.68
N LYS A 771 43.01 -34.71 -7.55
CA LYS A 771 42.38 -34.58 -6.21
C LYS A 771 41.75 -33.19 -6.08
N THR A 772 42.42 -32.15 -6.58
CA THR A 772 41.89 -30.78 -6.61
C THR A 772 40.76 -30.61 -7.61
N ALA A 773 40.79 -31.21 -8.80
CA ALA A 773 39.66 -31.17 -9.74
C ALA A 773 38.41 -31.90 -9.20
N LEU A 774 38.60 -32.93 -8.37
CA LEU A 774 37.55 -33.60 -7.62
C LEU A 774 37.05 -32.73 -6.46
N PHE A 775 37.91 -32.20 -5.60
CA PHE A 775 37.51 -31.31 -4.50
C PHE A 775 36.83 -30.03 -5.01
N LEU A 776 37.40 -29.40 -6.04
CA LEU A 776 36.85 -28.21 -6.68
C LEU A 776 35.62 -28.55 -7.53
N GLY A 777 35.58 -29.71 -8.17
CA GLY A 777 34.37 -30.23 -8.82
C GLY A 777 33.25 -30.56 -7.83
N ALA A 778 33.59 -30.93 -6.60
CA ALA A 778 32.66 -31.19 -5.49
C ALA A 778 32.25 -29.92 -4.74
N TYR A 779 33.15 -28.93 -4.63
CA TYR A 779 32.95 -27.71 -3.86
C TYR A 779 32.48 -26.53 -4.72
N ILE A 780 33.00 -26.34 -5.94
CA ILE A 780 32.27 -25.53 -6.94
C ILE A 780 31.01 -26.29 -7.34
N GLY A 781 31.04 -27.61 -7.54
CA GLY A 781 29.81 -28.38 -7.73
C GLY A 781 28.83 -28.24 -6.57
N GLY A 782 29.31 -28.08 -5.33
CA GLY A 782 28.52 -28.00 -4.10
C GLY A 782 28.07 -26.60 -3.71
N VAL A 783 28.88 -25.58 -3.94
CA VAL A 783 28.53 -24.16 -3.80
C VAL A 783 27.74 -23.69 -5.00
N THR A 784 27.99 -24.22 -6.19
CA THR A 784 27.13 -24.05 -7.37
C THR A 784 25.91 -24.94 -7.30
N ALA A 785 25.92 -26.12 -6.66
CA ALA A 785 24.68 -26.84 -6.34
C ALA A 785 23.91 -26.19 -5.20
N ALA A 786 24.55 -25.58 -4.20
CA ALA A 786 23.86 -24.81 -3.16
C ALA A 786 23.30 -23.51 -3.74
N THR A 787 24.07 -22.79 -4.58
CA THR A 787 23.61 -21.58 -5.27
C THR A 787 22.60 -21.91 -6.36
N ALA A 788 22.73 -23.04 -7.07
CA ALA A 788 21.73 -23.56 -8.01
C ALA A 788 20.62 -24.37 -7.34
N THR A 789 20.67 -24.64 -6.03
CA THR A 789 19.55 -25.14 -5.20
C THR A 789 18.79 -23.97 -4.63
N CYS A 790 19.46 -22.91 -4.19
CA CYS A 790 18.84 -21.62 -3.94
C CYS A 790 18.18 -21.10 -5.22
N ILE A 791 18.88 -21.07 -6.36
CA ILE A 791 18.31 -20.65 -7.65
C ILE A 791 17.33 -21.70 -8.20
N ALA A 792 17.50 -23.02 -8.00
CA ALA A 792 16.46 -23.99 -8.35
C ALA A 792 15.21 -23.74 -7.52
N ASN A 793 15.27 -23.72 -6.19
CA ASN A 793 14.13 -23.37 -5.33
C ASN A 793 13.47 -22.04 -5.77
N PHE A 794 14.29 -21.05 -6.16
CA PHE A 794 13.82 -19.76 -6.69
C PHE A 794 13.15 -19.83 -8.08
N LEU A 795 13.54 -20.77 -8.94
CA LEU A 795 12.92 -21.09 -10.24
C LEU A 795 11.78 -22.13 -10.12
N VAL A 796 11.77 -22.89 -9.04
CA VAL A 796 10.76 -23.89 -8.65
C VAL A 796 9.50 -23.18 -8.19
N GLU A 797 9.65 -22.11 -7.41
CA GLU A 797 8.56 -21.18 -7.05
C GLU A 797 7.95 -20.46 -8.28
N TYR A 798 8.72 -20.12 -9.33
CA TYR A 798 8.28 -19.21 -10.42
C TYR A 798 8.72 -19.65 -11.83
N PRO A 799 7.82 -20.25 -12.65
CA PRO A 799 8.16 -20.84 -13.95
C PRO A 799 8.17 -19.87 -15.15
N HIS A 800 8.08 -18.55 -14.94
CA HIS A 800 7.77 -17.59 -16.02
C HIS A 800 8.97 -16.99 -16.79
N PHE A 801 10.20 -17.33 -16.46
CA PHE A 801 11.36 -16.98 -17.30
C PHE A 801 11.37 -17.82 -18.61
N VAL A 802 11.83 -17.21 -19.71
CA VAL A 802 11.87 -17.79 -21.08
C VAL A 802 10.49 -17.95 -21.77
N ALA A 803 9.72 -16.86 -21.79
CA ALA A 803 8.49 -16.73 -22.56
C ALA A 803 8.74 -16.32 -24.04
N ASP A 804 9.21 -17.29 -24.84
CA ASP A 804 9.14 -17.32 -26.31
C ASP A 804 8.55 -18.69 -26.77
N PRO A 805 7.46 -18.72 -27.56
CA PRO A 805 6.87 -19.97 -28.08
C PRO A 805 7.59 -20.60 -29.27
N SER A 806 8.42 -19.86 -30.01
CA SER A 806 8.95 -20.26 -31.32
C SER A 806 10.13 -21.23 -31.26
N ALA A 807 10.92 -21.18 -30.18
CA ALA A 807 11.99 -22.14 -29.93
C ALA A 807 11.41 -23.49 -29.42
N THR A 808 11.52 -24.53 -30.26
CA THR A 808 10.92 -25.85 -30.04
C THR A 808 11.36 -26.51 -28.73
N ALA A 809 10.50 -27.39 -28.20
CA ALA A 809 10.77 -28.15 -26.98
C ALA A 809 12.10 -28.94 -27.05
N ALA A 810 12.53 -29.38 -28.23
CA ALA A 810 13.84 -30.00 -28.43
C ALA A 810 15.00 -29.09 -27.99
N ILE A 811 14.96 -27.78 -28.29
CA ILE A 811 16.00 -26.83 -27.86
C ILE A 811 15.92 -26.56 -26.36
N LYS A 812 14.70 -26.49 -25.79
CA LYS A 812 14.52 -26.29 -24.34
C LYS A 812 15.01 -27.50 -23.55
N THR A 813 14.69 -28.72 -24.00
CA THR A 813 15.23 -29.97 -23.44
C THR A 813 16.73 -30.09 -23.69
N ALA A 814 17.26 -29.73 -24.87
CA ALA A 814 18.68 -29.81 -25.19
C ALA A 814 19.53 -28.70 -24.52
N LEU A 815 18.94 -27.60 -24.06
CA LEU A 815 19.60 -26.63 -23.18
C LEU A 815 19.49 -27.01 -21.70
N PHE A 816 18.38 -27.63 -21.28
CA PHE A 816 18.24 -28.12 -19.91
C PHE A 816 19.14 -29.34 -19.67
N LEU A 817 19.13 -30.34 -20.57
CA LEU A 817 20.16 -31.38 -20.62
C LEU A 817 21.53 -30.80 -21.00
N GLY A 818 21.60 -29.76 -21.84
CA GLY A 818 22.87 -29.11 -22.20
C GLY A 818 23.60 -28.52 -20.99
N ALA A 819 22.87 -27.93 -20.04
CA ALA A 819 23.42 -27.46 -18.77
C ALA A 819 23.54 -28.58 -17.73
N TYR A 820 22.56 -29.47 -17.63
CA TYR A 820 22.50 -30.51 -16.60
C TYR A 820 23.41 -31.70 -16.93
N ILE A 821 23.30 -32.29 -18.12
CA ILE A 821 24.23 -33.33 -18.62
C ILE A 821 25.57 -32.70 -19.03
N GLY A 822 25.57 -31.58 -19.76
CA GLY A 822 26.83 -30.94 -20.17
C GLY A 822 27.63 -30.30 -19.03
N GLY A 823 26.99 -29.97 -17.90
CA GLY A 823 27.68 -29.57 -16.66
C GLY A 823 27.98 -30.77 -15.77
N VAL A 824 26.94 -31.43 -15.25
CA VAL A 824 27.10 -32.52 -14.26
C VAL A 824 27.69 -33.76 -14.91
N THR A 825 27.19 -34.23 -16.05
CA THR A 825 27.73 -35.46 -16.67
C THR A 825 29.07 -35.24 -17.36
N ALA A 826 29.42 -34.05 -17.86
CA ALA A 826 30.78 -33.80 -18.33
C ALA A 826 31.78 -33.78 -17.16
N ALA A 827 31.44 -33.12 -16.04
CA ALA A 827 32.27 -33.16 -14.83
C ALA A 827 32.36 -34.58 -14.27
N THR A 828 31.24 -35.27 -14.06
CA THR A 828 31.19 -36.62 -13.50
C THR A 828 31.83 -37.66 -14.42
N ALA A 829 31.64 -37.60 -15.74
CA ALA A 829 32.30 -38.52 -16.67
C ALA A 829 33.81 -38.26 -16.78
N THR A 830 34.26 -37.00 -16.72
CA THR A 830 35.70 -36.68 -16.63
C THR A 830 36.28 -37.15 -15.30
N CYS A 831 35.55 -36.99 -14.18
CA CYS A 831 35.96 -37.49 -12.87
C CYS A 831 36.02 -39.03 -12.84
N ILE A 832 35.04 -39.73 -13.42
CA ILE A 832 35.03 -41.19 -13.52
C ILE A 832 36.13 -41.68 -14.47
N ALA A 833 36.37 -41.00 -15.59
CA ALA A 833 37.46 -41.34 -16.51
C ALA A 833 38.83 -41.19 -15.84
N ASN A 834 39.08 -40.05 -15.18
CA ASN A 834 40.33 -39.84 -14.44
C ASN A 834 40.47 -40.84 -13.27
N PHE A 835 39.39 -41.12 -12.53
CA PHE A 835 39.39 -42.13 -11.45
C PHE A 835 39.71 -43.54 -11.96
N LEU A 836 39.18 -43.94 -13.12
CA LEU A 836 39.46 -45.24 -13.74
C LEU A 836 40.87 -45.34 -14.34
N VAL A 837 41.45 -44.22 -14.80
CA VAL A 837 42.82 -44.15 -15.31
C VAL A 837 43.85 -44.11 -14.17
N GLU A 838 43.58 -43.35 -13.12
CA GLU A 838 44.53 -43.12 -12.01
C GLU A 838 44.30 -44.00 -10.78
N TYR A 839 43.39 -44.99 -10.85
CA TYR A 839 43.15 -45.93 -9.74
C TYR A 839 44.43 -46.52 -9.09
N PRO A 840 45.50 -46.85 -9.84
CA PRO A 840 46.75 -47.35 -9.24
C PRO A 840 47.53 -46.31 -8.40
N HIS A 841 47.24 -45.01 -8.51
CA HIS A 841 48.01 -43.93 -7.90
C HIS A 841 47.45 -43.41 -6.57
N PHE A 842 46.21 -43.75 -6.19
CA PHE A 842 45.60 -43.28 -4.93
C PHE A 842 46.24 -43.84 -3.64
N VAL A 843 47.11 -44.86 -3.74
CA VAL A 843 47.62 -45.64 -2.58
C VAL A 843 48.78 -44.93 -1.85
N ALA A 844 49.32 -43.85 -2.39
CA ALA A 844 50.27 -42.98 -1.70
C ALA A 844 49.59 -41.67 -1.26
N ASP A 845 49.39 -41.50 0.06
CA ASP A 845 49.00 -40.21 0.63
C ASP A 845 50.22 -39.29 0.67
N PRO A 846 50.10 -38.11 0.04
CA PRO A 846 49.67 -36.91 0.73
C PRO A 846 48.50 -36.18 0.04
N SER A 847 47.90 -35.20 0.73
CA SER A 847 46.72 -34.48 0.22
C SER A 847 46.35 -33.14 0.90
N ALA A 848 46.84 -32.82 2.11
CA ALA A 848 46.41 -31.64 2.88
C ALA A 848 46.70 -30.29 2.17
N THR A 849 47.84 -30.18 1.48
CA THR A 849 48.28 -28.97 0.74
C THR A 849 47.22 -28.45 -0.24
N ALA A 850 46.47 -29.32 -0.90
CA ALA A 850 45.42 -28.93 -1.85
C ALA A 850 44.22 -28.23 -1.17
N ALA A 851 43.84 -28.67 0.04
CA ALA A 851 42.75 -28.04 0.80
C ALA A 851 43.17 -26.64 1.30
N ILE A 852 44.39 -26.51 1.84
CA ILE A 852 44.92 -25.22 2.32
C ILE A 852 45.10 -24.24 1.15
N LYS A 853 45.65 -24.68 0.01
CA LYS A 853 45.69 -23.86 -1.22
C LYS A 853 44.27 -23.45 -1.67
N THR A 854 43.26 -24.30 -1.55
CA THR A 854 41.87 -23.94 -1.89
C THR A 854 41.32 -22.85 -0.97
N ALA A 855 41.51 -23.01 0.35
CA ALA A 855 41.08 -22.04 1.35
C ALA A 855 41.75 -20.67 1.15
N LEU A 856 43.07 -20.64 0.94
CA LEU A 856 43.86 -19.45 0.62
C LEU A 856 43.30 -18.66 -0.58
N PHE A 857 43.04 -19.34 -1.69
CA PHE A 857 42.56 -18.69 -2.91
C PHE A 857 41.13 -18.17 -2.76
N LEU A 858 40.25 -18.95 -2.11
CA LEU A 858 38.86 -18.53 -1.86
C LEU A 858 38.79 -17.36 -0.87
N GLY A 859 39.58 -17.36 0.19
CA GLY A 859 39.68 -16.24 1.15
C GLY A 859 40.15 -14.96 0.45
N ALA A 860 41.20 -15.04 -0.36
CA ALA A 860 41.70 -13.92 -1.16
C ALA A 860 40.65 -13.37 -2.16
N TYR A 861 39.94 -14.27 -2.86
CA TYR A 861 38.87 -13.92 -3.80
C TYR A 861 37.67 -13.23 -3.10
N ILE A 862 37.13 -13.86 -2.05
CA ILE A 862 35.96 -13.33 -1.31
C ILE A 862 36.34 -12.01 -0.62
N GLY A 863 37.54 -11.94 -0.03
CA GLY A 863 38.08 -10.72 0.58
C GLY A 863 38.17 -9.55 -0.39
N GLY A 864 38.69 -9.75 -1.61
CA GLY A 864 38.82 -8.70 -2.62
C GLY A 864 37.47 -8.18 -3.17
N VAL A 865 36.48 -9.06 -3.39
CA VAL A 865 35.10 -8.63 -3.70
C VAL A 865 34.51 -7.82 -2.53
N THR A 866 34.71 -8.30 -1.31
CA THR A 866 34.17 -7.67 -0.08
C THR A 866 34.78 -6.29 0.17
N PHE A 867 36.10 -6.17 0.03
CA PHE A 867 36.85 -4.92 0.19
C PHE A 867 36.31 -3.83 -0.75
N THR A 868 36.41 -4.07 -2.06
CA THR A 868 36.08 -3.05 -3.07
C THR A 868 34.58 -2.81 -3.22
N GLY A 869 33.76 -3.86 -3.15
CA GLY A 869 32.31 -3.73 -3.17
C GLY A 869 31.80 -2.86 -2.02
N SER A 870 32.32 -3.09 -0.80
CA SER A 870 31.87 -2.33 0.36
C SER A 870 32.38 -0.89 0.33
N LEU A 871 33.57 -0.65 -0.24
CA LEU A 871 34.08 0.70 -0.49
C LEU A 871 33.23 1.47 -1.54
N MET A 872 32.74 0.80 -2.58
CA MET A 872 31.80 1.41 -3.54
C MET A 872 30.43 1.68 -2.92
N ALA A 873 29.93 0.77 -2.08
CA ALA A 873 28.70 0.98 -1.31
C ALA A 873 28.82 2.19 -0.38
N TYR A 874 29.91 2.28 0.39
CA TYR A 874 30.26 3.46 1.19
C TYR A 874 30.27 4.75 0.36
N GLY A 875 30.96 4.74 -0.79
CA GLY A 875 31.04 5.90 -1.69
C GLY A 875 29.69 6.39 -2.20
N LYS A 876 28.78 5.48 -2.59
CA LYS A 876 27.41 5.84 -3.02
C LYS A 876 26.51 6.28 -1.86
N LEU A 877 26.68 5.71 -0.67
CA LEU A 877 25.88 6.06 0.51
C LEU A 877 26.30 7.42 1.10
N GLN A 878 27.60 7.76 1.09
CA GLN A 878 28.07 9.11 1.41
C GLN A 878 27.73 10.16 0.33
N GLY A 879 27.41 9.73 -0.90
CA GLY A 879 27.21 10.65 -2.03
C GLY A 879 28.51 11.19 -2.64
N ILE A 880 29.67 10.61 -2.29
CA ILE A 880 30.96 10.82 -2.97
C ILE A 880 30.85 10.29 -4.41
N LEU A 881 30.13 9.18 -4.59
CA LEU A 881 29.74 8.62 -5.88
C LEU A 881 28.25 8.88 -6.14
N GLY A 882 27.89 9.08 -7.40
CA GLY A 882 26.50 9.24 -7.81
C GLY A 882 25.64 8.02 -7.44
N SER A 883 24.46 8.26 -6.87
CA SER A 883 23.55 7.20 -6.39
C SER A 883 22.81 6.45 -7.49
N ALA A 884 23.01 6.80 -8.76
CA ALA A 884 22.47 6.07 -9.90
C ALA A 884 23.19 4.72 -10.12
N ALA A 885 22.52 3.78 -10.81
CA ALA A 885 23.19 2.62 -11.38
C ALA A 885 24.09 3.05 -12.56
N VAL A 886 25.35 2.61 -12.57
CA VAL A 886 26.32 2.94 -13.63
C VAL A 886 26.43 1.74 -14.58
N HIS A 887 25.72 1.80 -15.70
CA HIS A 887 25.70 0.72 -16.67
C HIS A 887 26.86 0.84 -17.68
N MET A 888 27.91 0.05 -17.48
CA MET A 888 28.99 -0.08 -18.47
C MET A 888 28.51 -0.85 -19.71
N PRO A 889 28.87 -0.44 -20.94
CA PRO A 889 28.62 -1.24 -22.14
C PRO A 889 29.20 -2.65 -21.97
N GLY A 890 28.40 -3.68 -22.25
CA GLY A 890 28.84 -5.07 -22.15
C GLY A 890 29.12 -5.58 -20.72
N ARG A 891 28.66 -4.90 -19.65
CA ARG A 891 28.93 -5.25 -18.23
C ARG A 891 28.83 -6.75 -17.89
N HIS A 892 27.90 -7.47 -18.49
CA HIS A 892 27.71 -8.90 -18.21
C HIS A 892 28.83 -9.76 -18.82
N TYR A 893 29.32 -9.42 -20.01
CA TYR A 893 30.52 -10.06 -20.58
C TYR A 893 31.78 -9.74 -19.77
N ILE A 894 31.92 -8.50 -19.29
CA ILE A 894 33.04 -8.10 -18.41
C ILE A 894 33.01 -8.93 -17.12
N ASN A 895 31.88 -8.99 -16.43
CA ASN A 895 31.77 -9.74 -15.17
C ASN A 895 31.93 -11.26 -15.38
N SER A 896 31.41 -11.83 -16.48
CA SER A 896 31.66 -13.23 -16.84
C SER A 896 33.14 -13.49 -17.17
N ALA A 897 33.82 -12.57 -17.85
CA ALA A 897 35.24 -12.68 -18.14
C ALA A 897 36.11 -12.56 -16.87
N LEU A 898 35.74 -11.70 -15.92
CA LEU A 898 36.38 -11.62 -14.61
C LEU A 898 36.16 -12.93 -13.81
N GLY A 899 34.95 -13.50 -13.83
CA GLY A 899 34.66 -14.80 -13.20
C GLY A 899 35.46 -15.95 -13.81
N LEU A 900 35.45 -16.06 -15.14
CA LEU A 900 36.23 -17.08 -15.87
C LEU A 900 37.75 -16.88 -15.69
N GLY A 901 38.23 -15.63 -15.61
CA GLY A 901 39.62 -15.31 -15.32
C GLY A 901 40.05 -15.75 -13.92
N ASN A 902 39.19 -15.61 -12.91
CA ASN A 902 39.44 -16.16 -11.57
C ASN A 902 39.46 -17.70 -11.57
N LEU A 903 38.55 -18.36 -12.31
CA LEU A 903 38.55 -19.82 -12.44
C LEU A 903 39.80 -20.33 -13.18
N ALA A 904 40.27 -19.62 -14.20
CA ALA A 904 41.52 -19.94 -14.90
C ALA A 904 42.75 -19.74 -13.99
N ALA A 905 42.80 -18.63 -13.24
CA ALA A 905 43.86 -18.38 -12.26
C ALA A 905 43.90 -19.46 -11.16
N LEU A 906 42.72 -19.92 -10.70
CA LEU A 906 42.62 -21.04 -9.75
C LEU A 906 43.12 -22.36 -10.36
N GLY A 907 42.75 -22.65 -11.62
CA GLY A 907 43.27 -23.82 -12.34
C GLY A 907 44.79 -23.82 -12.43
N ILE A 908 45.39 -22.69 -12.82
CA ILE A 908 46.85 -22.53 -12.90
C ILE A 908 47.50 -22.69 -11.53
N TYR A 909 47.00 -21.96 -10.51
CA TYR A 909 47.45 -22.04 -9.12
C TYR A 909 47.41 -23.46 -8.54
N MET A 910 46.49 -24.31 -9.00
CA MET A 910 46.34 -25.69 -8.53
C MET A 910 47.09 -26.74 -9.36
N SER A 911 47.50 -26.39 -10.58
CA SER A 911 48.47 -27.18 -11.37
C SER A 911 49.92 -26.82 -11.09
N SER A 912 50.15 -25.73 -10.35
CA SER A 912 51.46 -25.14 -10.08
C SER A 912 52.02 -25.55 -8.73
N SER A 913 53.34 -25.73 -8.71
CA SER A 913 54.20 -25.89 -7.54
C SER A 913 55.41 -24.93 -7.60
N ASP A 914 55.28 -23.82 -8.33
CA ASP A 914 56.28 -22.75 -8.41
C ASP A 914 55.82 -21.51 -7.60
N HIS A 915 56.75 -20.94 -6.83
CA HIS A 915 56.45 -19.85 -5.90
C HIS A 915 55.97 -18.59 -6.61
N PHE A 916 56.61 -18.27 -7.75
CA PHE A 916 56.33 -17.05 -8.48
C PHE A 916 55.01 -17.17 -9.24
N VAL A 917 54.71 -18.33 -9.83
CA VAL A 917 53.42 -18.62 -10.47
C VAL A 917 52.29 -18.62 -9.43
N ASP A 918 52.45 -19.33 -8.32
CA ASP A 918 51.44 -19.41 -7.27
C ASP A 918 51.12 -18.03 -6.68
N LEU A 919 52.14 -17.28 -6.26
CA LEU A 919 51.98 -15.93 -5.72
C LEU A 919 51.37 -14.98 -6.76
N SER A 920 51.79 -15.09 -8.02
CA SER A 920 51.21 -14.30 -9.12
C SER A 920 49.73 -14.62 -9.34
N MET A 921 49.30 -15.88 -9.22
CA MET A 921 47.88 -16.25 -9.33
C MET A 921 47.07 -15.81 -8.12
N LEU A 922 47.63 -15.86 -6.90
CA LEU A 922 46.98 -15.37 -5.67
C LEU A 922 46.81 -13.83 -5.69
N LEU A 923 47.80 -13.10 -6.21
CA LEU A 923 47.69 -11.67 -6.49
C LEU A 923 46.73 -11.38 -7.64
N THR A 924 46.71 -12.23 -8.69
CA THR A 924 45.79 -12.09 -9.83
C THR A 924 44.33 -12.26 -9.39
N THR A 925 43.99 -13.27 -8.58
CA THR A 925 42.62 -13.41 -8.07
C THR A 925 42.24 -12.24 -7.17
N SER A 926 43.15 -11.78 -6.31
CA SER A 926 42.93 -10.58 -5.47
C SER A 926 42.64 -9.33 -6.30
N ALA A 927 43.32 -9.15 -7.45
CA ALA A 927 43.08 -8.04 -8.37
C ALA A 927 41.79 -8.19 -9.17
N LEU A 928 41.53 -9.37 -9.77
CA LEU A 928 40.34 -9.62 -10.57
C LEU A 928 39.06 -9.58 -9.73
N SER A 929 39.09 -10.13 -8.52
CA SER A 929 37.98 -10.08 -7.56
C SER A 929 37.72 -8.66 -7.07
N SER A 930 38.77 -7.87 -6.82
CA SER A 930 38.69 -6.44 -6.52
C SER A 930 38.07 -5.63 -7.67
N ILE A 931 38.44 -5.89 -8.92
CA ILE A 931 37.80 -5.25 -10.08
C ILE A 931 36.32 -5.66 -10.16
N MET A 932 36.01 -6.95 -9.93
CA MET A 932 34.64 -7.46 -9.99
C MET A 932 33.73 -6.89 -8.89
N GLY A 933 34.24 -6.67 -7.68
CA GLY A 933 33.52 -6.00 -6.60
C GLY A 933 33.14 -4.56 -6.96
N VAL A 934 34.02 -3.84 -7.66
CA VAL A 934 33.70 -2.52 -8.24
C VAL A 934 32.65 -2.62 -9.34
N THR A 935 32.84 -3.47 -10.35
CA THR A 935 31.94 -3.52 -11.52
C THR A 935 30.53 -3.99 -11.17
N LEU A 936 30.39 -4.95 -10.24
CA LEU A 936 29.09 -5.37 -9.70
C LEU A 936 28.44 -4.23 -8.91
N THR A 937 29.11 -3.67 -7.90
CA THR A 937 28.49 -2.67 -7.01
C THR A 937 28.17 -1.35 -7.72
N MET A 938 29.00 -0.93 -8.67
CA MET A 938 28.74 0.28 -9.47
C MET A 938 27.49 0.14 -10.34
N ALA A 939 27.14 -1.08 -10.77
CA ALA A 939 25.96 -1.36 -11.56
C ALA A 939 24.63 -1.35 -10.77
N ILE A 940 24.68 -1.17 -9.44
CA ILE A 940 23.52 -1.22 -8.53
C ILE A 940 23.12 0.20 -8.08
N GLY A 941 21.80 0.45 -7.97
CA GLY A 941 21.26 1.74 -7.57
C GLY A 941 21.34 2.00 -6.06
N GLY A 942 21.39 3.28 -5.67
CA GLY A 942 21.65 3.71 -4.28
C GLY A 942 20.56 3.37 -3.26
N ALA A 943 19.36 2.97 -3.69
CA ALA A 943 18.31 2.42 -2.79
C ALA A 943 18.26 0.88 -2.77
N ASP A 944 18.88 0.21 -3.75
CA ASP A 944 19.13 -1.24 -3.73
C ASP A 944 20.38 -1.59 -2.90
N MET A 945 21.19 -0.58 -2.57
CA MET A 945 22.40 -0.68 -1.75
C MET A 945 22.25 -1.37 -0.37
N PRO A 946 21.11 -1.34 0.34
CA PRO A 946 20.93 -2.11 1.58
C PRO A 946 21.12 -3.62 1.37
N VAL A 947 20.67 -4.16 0.22
CA VAL A 947 20.86 -5.56 -0.16
C VAL A 947 22.34 -5.84 -0.43
N VAL A 948 23.06 -4.88 -1.03
CA VAL A 948 24.51 -5.01 -1.26
C VAL A 948 25.26 -5.07 0.07
N ILE A 949 24.88 -4.24 1.05
CA ILE A 949 25.47 -4.27 2.40
C ILE A 949 25.27 -5.64 3.06
N THR A 950 24.07 -6.25 2.97
CA THR A 950 23.80 -7.57 3.58
C THR A 950 24.51 -8.71 2.85
N VAL A 951 24.66 -8.64 1.52
CA VAL A 951 25.44 -9.63 0.73
C VAL A 951 26.92 -9.57 1.10
N LEU A 952 27.49 -8.37 1.21
CA LEU A 952 28.90 -8.21 1.54
C LEU A 952 29.19 -8.51 3.02
N ASN A 953 28.22 -8.34 3.93
CA ASN A 953 28.27 -8.89 5.29
C ASN A 953 28.38 -10.43 5.24
N SER A 954 27.51 -11.09 4.45
CA SER A 954 27.56 -12.55 4.24
C SER A 954 28.93 -13.00 3.73
N TYR A 955 29.48 -12.31 2.73
CA TYR A 955 30.81 -12.59 2.18
C TYR A 955 31.93 -12.40 3.22
N SER A 956 31.82 -11.42 4.12
CA SER A 956 32.78 -11.24 5.22
C SER A 956 32.82 -12.45 6.16
N GLY A 957 31.67 -13.09 6.40
CA GLY A 957 31.59 -14.36 7.14
C GLY A 957 32.19 -15.55 6.39
N TRP A 958 31.92 -15.68 5.09
CA TRP A 958 32.50 -16.77 4.28
C TRP A 958 34.02 -16.63 4.08
N ALA A 959 34.56 -15.41 4.07
CA ALA A 959 36.01 -15.17 4.11
C ALA A 959 36.62 -15.65 5.45
N LEU A 960 35.95 -15.39 6.58
CA LEU A 960 36.36 -15.87 7.90
C LEU A 960 36.32 -17.40 8.01
N CYS A 961 35.35 -18.07 7.35
CA CYS A 961 35.38 -19.54 7.20
C CYS A 961 36.61 -20.02 6.42
N ALA A 962 37.02 -19.30 5.37
CA ALA A 962 38.20 -19.66 4.59
C ALA A 962 39.49 -19.48 5.41
N GLU A 963 39.61 -18.41 6.21
CA GLU A 963 40.69 -18.28 7.20
C GLU A 963 40.65 -19.41 8.25
N GLY A 964 39.46 -19.84 8.68
CA GLY A 964 39.28 -20.98 9.57
C GLY A 964 39.81 -22.29 9.00
N PHE A 965 39.36 -22.69 7.81
CA PHE A 965 39.87 -23.88 7.12
C PHE A 965 41.37 -23.80 6.77
N MET A 966 41.90 -22.59 6.55
CA MET A 966 43.33 -22.36 6.29
C MET A 966 44.22 -22.55 7.52
N LEU A 967 43.70 -22.29 8.73
CA LEU A 967 44.45 -22.28 10.00
C LEU A 967 44.00 -23.38 10.98
N GLU A 968 43.24 -24.37 10.50
CA GLU A 968 42.58 -25.43 11.27
C GLU A 968 41.88 -24.93 12.55
N ASN A 969 41.16 -23.80 12.45
CA ASN A 969 40.63 -23.05 13.60
C ASN A 969 39.09 -23.03 13.65
N ASP A 970 38.52 -23.89 14.51
CA ASP A 970 37.06 -24.00 14.73
C ASP A 970 36.39 -22.67 15.10
N LEU A 971 37.05 -21.75 15.83
CA LEU A 971 36.45 -20.46 16.20
C LEU A 971 36.11 -19.64 14.96
N LEU A 972 37.06 -19.52 14.03
CA LEU A 972 36.90 -18.75 12.79
C LEU A 972 35.82 -19.39 11.91
N THR A 973 35.78 -20.72 11.84
CA THR A 973 34.78 -21.48 11.08
C THR A 973 33.37 -21.33 11.66
N ILE A 974 33.19 -21.43 12.99
CA ILE A 974 31.87 -21.27 13.62
C ILE A 974 31.37 -19.82 13.48
N VAL A 975 32.23 -18.85 13.78
CA VAL A 975 31.90 -17.42 13.73
C VAL A 975 31.66 -16.97 12.27
N GLY A 976 32.45 -17.46 11.32
CA GLY A 976 32.26 -17.19 9.89
C GLY A 976 30.93 -17.73 9.36
N ALA A 977 30.55 -18.96 9.74
CA ALA A 977 29.26 -19.55 9.32
C ALA A 977 28.06 -18.81 9.93
N LEU A 978 28.20 -18.33 11.17
CA LEU A 978 27.21 -17.50 11.87
C LEU A 978 26.99 -16.14 11.18
N ILE A 979 28.08 -15.45 10.80
CA ILE A 979 28.00 -14.16 10.08
C ILE A 979 27.52 -14.38 8.63
N GLY A 980 28.02 -15.41 7.97
CA GLY A 980 27.70 -15.77 6.59
C GLY A 980 26.20 -16.04 6.41
N SER A 981 25.63 -16.89 7.27
CA SER A 981 24.18 -17.16 7.32
C SER A 981 23.38 -15.90 7.68
N SER A 982 23.85 -15.08 8.62
CA SER A 982 23.19 -13.81 9.00
C SER A 982 23.04 -12.84 7.83
N GLY A 983 24.12 -12.58 7.09
CA GLY A 983 24.06 -11.71 5.91
C GLY A 983 23.18 -12.27 4.79
N ALA A 984 23.17 -13.59 4.60
CA ALA A 984 22.36 -14.26 3.58
C ALA A 984 20.85 -14.16 3.89
N ILE A 985 20.45 -14.38 5.14
CA ILE A 985 19.04 -14.28 5.57
C ILE A 985 18.55 -12.83 5.47
N LEU A 986 19.33 -11.85 5.93
CA LEU A 986 18.97 -10.44 5.77
C LEU A 986 18.84 -10.03 4.30
N SER A 987 19.71 -10.54 3.42
CA SER A 987 19.60 -10.32 1.97
C SER A 987 18.31 -10.91 1.40
N TYR A 988 17.93 -12.13 1.81
CA TYR A 988 16.68 -12.77 1.40
C TYR A 988 15.45 -11.98 1.86
N ILE A 989 15.41 -11.55 3.14
CA ILE A 989 14.30 -10.77 3.70
C ILE A 989 14.11 -9.45 2.92
N MET A 990 15.20 -8.71 2.65
CA MET A 990 15.14 -7.49 1.86
C MET A 990 14.66 -7.74 0.41
N CYS A 991 15.19 -8.76 -0.26
CA CYS A 991 14.74 -9.13 -1.61
C CYS A 991 13.25 -9.52 -1.66
N LYS A 992 12.77 -10.29 -0.67
CA LYS A 992 11.35 -10.69 -0.55
C LYS A 992 10.45 -9.47 -0.34
N ALA A 993 10.81 -8.57 0.57
CA ALA A 993 10.08 -7.33 0.85
C ALA A 993 10.12 -6.29 -0.30
N MET A 994 10.92 -6.51 -1.34
CA MET A 994 10.96 -5.72 -2.59
C MET A 994 10.33 -6.44 -3.79
N ASN A 995 9.81 -7.67 -3.62
CA ASN A 995 9.41 -8.59 -4.68
C ASN A 995 10.43 -8.70 -5.84
N ARG A 996 11.73 -8.73 -5.52
CA ARG A 996 12.83 -8.82 -6.49
C ARG A 996 13.75 -9.99 -6.15
N SER A 997 14.42 -10.54 -7.17
CA SER A 997 15.43 -11.58 -6.95
C SER A 997 16.78 -10.99 -6.61
N LEU A 998 17.56 -11.70 -5.79
CA LEU A 998 18.93 -11.35 -5.47
C LEU A 998 19.77 -11.17 -6.75
N MET A 999 19.55 -12.05 -7.74
CA MET A 999 20.21 -11.97 -9.06
C MET A 999 19.79 -10.72 -9.86
N ASN A 1000 18.51 -10.32 -9.82
CA ASN A 1000 18.03 -9.10 -10.47
C ASN A 1000 18.60 -7.83 -9.80
N VAL A 1001 18.76 -7.84 -8.47
CA VAL A 1001 19.42 -6.76 -7.73
C VAL A 1001 20.91 -6.69 -8.06
N ILE A 1002 21.66 -7.79 -7.92
CA ILE A 1002 23.12 -7.83 -8.14
C ILE A 1002 23.49 -7.54 -9.60
N LEU A 1003 22.74 -8.08 -10.57
CA LEU A 1003 22.95 -7.78 -11.99
C LEU A 1003 22.38 -6.42 -12.41
N GLY A 1004 21.74 -5.68 -11.50
CA GLY A 1004 21.18 -4.35 -11.74
C GLY A 1004 20.17 -4.33 -12.89
N GLY A 1005 19.11 -5.14 -12.76
CA GLY A 1005 17.93 -5.12 -13.62
C GLY A 1005 16.74 -4.39 -12.96
N MET A 1006 15.77 -4.02 -13.78
CA MET A 1006 14.58 -3.23 -13.40
C MET A 1006 13.32 -4.10 -13.46
N GLY A 1007 12.38 -3.87 -12.54
CA GLY A 1007 11.12 -4.63 -12.41
C GLY A 1007 11.11 -5.68 -11.29
N THR A 1008 9.91 -6.05 -10.84
CA THR A 1008 9.64 -7.13 -9.85
C THR A 1008 9.44 -8.50 -10.50
N LYS A 1009 9.36 -9.58 -9.70
CA LYS A 1009 8.98 -10.92 -10.19
C LYS A 1009 7.63 -10.91 -10.92
N SER A 1010 6.69 -10.09 -10.46
CA SER A 1010 5.27 -10.12 -10.88
C SER A 1010 4.93 -9.16 -12.01
N GLN A 1011 5.89 -8.39 -12.54
CA GLN A 1011 5.62 -7.37 -13.56
C GLN A 1011 5.19 -7.98 -14.90
N GLY A 1012 3.99 -7.61 -15.36
CA GLY A 1012 3.44 -7.94 -16.68
C GLY A 1012 4.15 -7.22 -17.83
N LYS A 1013 4.08 -7.80 -19.04
CA LYS A 1013 4.72 -7.27 -20.25
C LYS A 1013 4.00 -6.04 -20.88
N GLY A 1014 2.98 -5.48 -20.23
CA GLY A 1014 2.21 -4.34 -20.74
C GLY A 1014 2.87 -2.98 -20.46
N LYS A 1015 2.18 -1.91 -20.84
CA LYS A 1015 2.48 -0.56 -20.34
C LYS A 1015 1.71 -0.34 -19.04
N ALA A 1016 2.31 0.38 -18.10
CA ALA A 1016 1.64 0.83 -16.89
C ALA A 1016 0.43 1.74 -17.21
N LYS A 1017 -0.57 1.77 -16.33
CA LYS A 1017 -1.82 2.52 -16.52
C LYS A 1017 -1.55 4.04 -16.54
N ALA A 1018 -2.23 4.75 -17.44
CA ALA A 1018 -2.21 6.21 -17.48
C ALA A 1018 -3.09 6.83 -16.38
N ILE A 1019 -2.74 8.05 -15.95
CA ILE A 1019 -3.53 8.85 -15.00
C ILE A 1019 -4.66 9.55 -15.76
N GLU A 1020 -5.87 9.56 -15.19
CA GLU A 1020 -7.10 10.08 -15.80
C GLU A 1020 -7.53 11.41 -15.15
N GLY A 1021 -7.85 12.45 -15.93
CA GLY A 1021 -8.37 13.74 -15.43
C GLY A 1021 -7.95 14.98 -16.24
N THR A 1022 -8.66 16.10 -16.09
CA THR A 1022 -8.36 17.41 -16.70
C THR A 1022 -8.64 18.57 -15.72
N ALA A 1023 -8.02 19.74 -15.96
CA ALA A 1023 -8.08 20.90 -15.06
C ALA A 1023 -9.11 21.97 -15.48
N THR A 1024 -9.64 22.71 -14.51
CA THR A 1024 -10.72 23.70 -14.69
C THR A 1024 -10.20 25.16 -14.69
N GLU A 1025 -10.78 26.04 -15.52
CA GLU A 1025 -10.32 27.44 -15.70
C GLU A 1025 -11.43 28.48 -15.36
N ALA A 1026 -11.05 29.52 -14.60
CA ALA A 1026 -11.94 30.51 -13.99
C ALA A 1026 -11.62 31.96 -14.41
N THR A 1027 -12.62 32.85 -14.37
CA THR A 1027 -12.42 34.30 -14.66
C THR A 1027 -11.91 35.05 -13.43
N SER A 1028 -11.40 36.28 -13.59
CA SER A 1028 -10.86 37.08 -12.47
C SER A 1028 -11.88 37.37 -11.38
N GLN A 1029 -13.13 37.75 -11.73
CA GLN A 1029 -14.17 37.97 -10.71
C GLN A 1029 -14.65 36.66 -10.09
N GLN A 1030 -14.84 35.59 -10.87
CA GLN A 1030 -15.14 34.26 -10.33
C GLN A 1030 -14.03 33.79 -9.39
N THR A 1031 -12.78 34.14 -9.69
CA THR A 1031 -11.62 33.87 -8.83
C THR A 1031 -11.68 34.71 -7.56
N ILE A 1032 -12.03 36.01 -7.60
CA ILE A 1032 -12.19 36.83 -6.39
C ILE A 1032 -13.33 36.29 -5.49
N ASP A 1033 -14.49 35.94 -6.07
CA ASP A 1033 -15.60 35.32 -5.35
C ASP A 1033 -15.15 33.98 -4.72
N LEU A 1034 -14.48 33.12 -5.50
CA LEU A 1034 -13.93 31.85 -5.03
C LEU A 1034 -12.84 32.04 -3.97
N LEU A 1035 -11.98 33.07 -4.06
CA LEU A 1035 -10.96 33.39 -3.05
C LEU A 1035 -11.60 33.85 -1.73
N ALA A 1036 -12.75 34.55 -1.78
CA ALA A 1036 -13.48 34.98 -0.60
C ALA A 1036 -14.22 33.82 0.10
N GLU A 1037 -14.73 32.84 -0.66
CA GLU A 1037 -15.37 31.63 -0.10
C GLU A 1037 -14.37 30.48 0.18
N ALA A 1038 -13.17 30.51 -0.42
CA ALA A 1038 -12.17 29.45 -0.29
C ALA A 1038 -11.53 29.41 1.10
N LYS A 1039 -11.87 28.36 1.85
CA LYS A 1039 -11.16 27.96 3.08
C LYS A 1039 -9.69 27.55 2.87
N ASN A 1040 -9.14 27.62 1.64
CA ASN A 1040 -7.75 27.30 1.32
C ASN A 1040 -7.36 27.75 -0.10
N ILE A 1041 -6.23 28.46 -0.26
CA ILE A 1041 -5.80 29.05 -1.54
C ILE A 1041 -4.34 28.68 -1.84
N ILE A 1042 -4.06 28.03 -2.98
CA ILE A 1042 -2.70 27.74 -3.46
C ILE A 1042 -2.32 28.75 -4.55
N VAL A 1043 -1.22 29.49 -4.33
CA VAL A 1043 -0.56 30.27 -5.40
C VAL A 1043 0.71 29.54 -5.81
N VAL A 1044 0.84 29.18 -7.08
CA VAL A 1044 2.01 28.50 -7.65
C VAL A 1044 2.77 29.50 -8.56
N PRO A 1045 3.92 30.04 -8.13
CA PRO A 1045 4.64 31.04 -8.92
C PRO A 1045 5.44 30.39 -10.06
N GLY A 1046 5.19 30.86 -11.29
CA GLY A 1046 6.02 30.59 -12.46
C GLY A 1046 6.93 31.76 -12.82
N TYR A 1047 7.88 31.55 -13.74
CA TYR A 1047 8.88 32.57 -14.14
C TYR A 1047 8.26 33.92 -14.59
N GLY A 1048 7.09 33.89 -15.23
CA GLY A 1048 6.34 35.09 -15.63
C GLY A 1048 5.86 35.97 -14.47
N LEU A 1049 5.62 35.41 -13.29
CA LEU A 1049 5.22 36.18 -12.10
C LEU A 1049 6.35 37.12 -11.64
N CYS A 1050 7.60 36.62 -11.67
CA CYS A 1050 8.79 37.41 -11.37
C CYS A 1050 9.06 38.47 -12.45
N ALA A 1051 8.83 38.13 -13.72
CA ALA A 1051 9.00 39.07 -14.85
C ALA A 1051 8.00 40.25 -14.81
N ALA A 1052 6.79 40.03 -14.27
CA ALA A 1052 5.77 41.05 -14.11
C ALA A 1052 5.83 41.84 -12.78
N GLN A 1053 6.84 41.58 -11.94
CA GLN A 1053 7.00 42.12 -10.57
C GLN A 1053 5.80 41.87 -9.61
N ALA A 1054 4.89 40.95 -9.95
CA ALA A 1054 3.66 40.69 -9.20
C ALA A 1054 3.88 40.01 -7.83
N GLN A 1055 5.12 39.63 -7.49
CA GLN A 1055 5.45 39.01 -6.21
C GLN A 1055 5.12 39.88 -4.99
N TYR A 1056 5.15 41.22 -5.09
CA TYR A 1056 4.94 42.11 -3.94
C TYR A 1056 3.48 42.11 -3.44
N PRO A 1057 2.45 42.42 -4.26
CA PRO A 1057 1.05 42.33 -3.80
C PRO A 1057 0.63 40.90 -3.44
N ILE A 1058 1.20 39.88 -4.09
CA ILE A 1058 0.96 38.49 -3.71
C ILE A 1058 1.61 38.13 -2.37
N ALA A 1059 2.78 38.67 -2.02
CA ALA A 1059 3.37 38.46 -0.70
C ALA A 1059 2.52 39.08 0.44
N GLU A 1060 1.87 40.21 0.18
CA GLU A 1060 0.96 40.87 1.11
C GLU A 1060 -0.34 40.07 1.29
N MET A 1061 -0.96 39.62 0.19
CA MET A 1061 -2.10 38.69 0.21
C MET A 1061 -1.77 37.36 0.93
N VAL A 1062 -0.59 36.78 0.67
CA VAL A 1062 -0.12 35.55 1.32
C VAL A 1062 0.21 35.76 2.81
N LYS A 1063 0.48 36.99 3.26
CA LYS A 1063 0.62 37.32 4.69
C LYS A 1063 -0.72 37.22 5.43
N LEU A 1064 -1.82 37.58 4.79
CA LEU A 1064 -3.19 37.44 5.31
C LEU A 1064 -3.70 35.99 5.25
N LEU A 1065 -3.31 35.21 4.24
CA LEU A 1065 -3.80 33.84 4.00
C LEU A 1065 -2.99 32.71 4.67
N LYS A 1066 -2.14 33.02 5.64
CA LYS A 1066 -1.05 32.11 6.08
C LYS A 1066 -1.42 31.03 7.11
N GLU A 1067 -2.69 30.86 7.47
CA GLU A 1067 -3.16 29.88 8.48
C GLU A 1067 -3.20 28.41 7.98
N ARG A 1068 -2.19 27.93 7.27
CA ARG A 1068 -2.24 26.62 6.59
C ARG A 1068 -1.84 25.40 7.42
N GLY A 1069 -1.13 25.57 8.53
CA GLY A 1069 -0.95 24.48 9.51
C GLY A 1069 -2.29 24.04 10.11
N LYS A 1070 -3.18 25.02 10.36
CA LYS A 1070 -4.45 24.91 11.10
C LYS A 1070 -5.25 23.67 10.69
N LYS A 1071 -5.66 23.55 9.42
CA LYS A 1071 -6.47 22.42 8.93
C LYS A 1071 -5.85 21.01 9.15
N THR A 1072 -4.53 20.89 9.26
CA THR A 1072 -3.87 19.60 9.56
C THR A 1072 -3.74 19.37 11.08
N ILE A 1073 -3.52 20.44 11.84
CA ILE A 1073 -3.60 20.43 13.31
C ILE A 1073 -5.01 20.06 13.75
N ASP A 1074 -6.05 20.61 13.09
CA ASP A 1074 -7.47 20.34 13.33
C ASP A 1074 -7.78 18.84 13.11
N LEU A 1075 -7.38 18.26 11.97
CA LEU A 1075 -7.49 16.80 11.74
C LEU A 1075 -6.81 15.97 12.83
N LEU A 1076 -5.59 16.32 13.22
CA LEU A 1076 -4.84 15.62 14.28
C LEU A 1076 -5.46 15.86 15.67
N ALA A 1077 -6.17 16.97 15.88
CA ALA A 1077 -6.90 17.29 17.10
C ALA A 1077 -8.24 16.53 17.22
N GLU A 1078 -8.92 16.28 16.11
CA GLU A 1078 -10.18 15.50 16.06
C GLU A 1078 -9.95 13.98 16.04
N ALA A 1079 -8.89 13.50 15.38
CA ALA A 1079 -8.58 12.07 15.24
C ALA A 1079 -8.33 11.34 16.57
N LYS A 1080 -8.76 10.08 16.68
CA LYS A 1080 -8.55 9.21 17.85
C LYS A 1080 -7.51 8.13 17.59
N ASN A 1081 -7.50 7.57 16.37
CA ASN A 1081 -6.55 6.55 15.92
C ASN A 1081 -5.69 7.13 14.78
N ILE A 1082 -4.38 7.24 15.01
CA ILE A 1082 -3.41 7.87 14.09
C ILE A 1082 -2.26 6.90 13.85
N ILE A 1083 -1.95 6.61 12.58
CA ILE A 1083 -0.77 5.84 12.18
C ILE A 1083 0.20 6.79 11.46
N VAL A 1084 1.45 6.83 11.92
CA VAL A 1084 2.55 7.53 11.26
C VAL A 1084 3.30 6.53 10.38
N VAL A 1085 3.47 6.83 9.09
CA VAL A 1085 4.23 6.00 8.15
C VAL A 1085 5.49 6.73 7.71
N PRO A 1086 6.63 6.54 8.41
CA PRO A 1086 7.90 7.15 8.06
C PRO A 1086 8.53 6.47 6.83
N GLY A 1087 9.23 7.26 6.03
CA GLY A 1087 10.08 6.77 4.94
C GLY A 1087 11.41 7.52 4.87
N TYR A 1088 12.23 7.22 3.87
CA TYR A 1088 13.59 7.77 3.75
C TYR A 1088 13.64 9.32 3.78
N GLY A 1089 12.59 10.01 3.33
CA GLY A 1089 12.52 11.48 3.42
C GLY A 1089 12.51 12.04 4.85
N LEU A 1090 12.04 11.28 5.86
CA LEU A 1090 12.15 11.64 7.28
C LEU A 1090 13.61 11.58 7.74
N CYS A 1091 14.33 10.52 7.37
CA CYS A 1091 15.76 10.34 7.67
C CYS A 1091 16.59 11.46 7.02
N ALA A 1092 16.34 11.74 5.73
CA ALA A 1092 17.07 12.72 4.95
C ALA A 1092 16.86 14.17 5.45
N ALA A 1093 15.72 14.47 6.09
CA ALA A 1093 15.45 15.78 6.67
C ALA A 1093 15.86 15.90 8.15
N GLN A 1094 16.23 14.80 8.82
CA GLN A 1094 16.43 14.73 10.28
C GLN A 1094 15.21 15.21 11.07
N ALA A 1095 14.04 14.67 10.69
CA ALA A 1095 12.72 14.99 11.24
C ALA A 1095 12.24 14.01 12.33
N GLN A 1096 13.05 13.06 12.78
CA GLN A 1096 12.69 12.09 13.82
C GLN A 1096 12.32 12.77 15.16
N TYR A 1097 13.10 13.79 15.55
CA TYR A 1097 12.93 14.52 16.81
C TYR A 1097 11.58 15.27 16.96
N PRO A 1098 11.16 16.16 16.04
CA PRO A 1098 9.87 16.84 16.17
C PRO A 1098 8.69 15.87 16.06
N ILE A 1099 8.83 14.75 15.34
CA ILE A 1099 7.80 13.71 15.28
C ILE A 1099 7.67 12.94 16.59
N ALA A 1100 8.77 12.61 17.27
CA ALA A 1100 8.71 11.99 18.59
C ALA A 1100 8.03 12.90 19.63
N GLU A 1101 8.36 14.20 19.64
CA GLU A 1101 7.69 15.17 20.54
C GLU A 1101 6.20 15.34 20.18
N MET A 1102 5.86 15.39 18.89
CA MET A 1102 4.47 15.49 18.43
C MET A 1102 3.65 14.25 18.83
N VAL A 1103 4.19 13.05 18.65
CA VAL A 1103 3.53 11.79 19.04
C VAL A 1103 3.36 11.72 20.56
N LYS A 1104 4.35 12.17 21.34
CA LYS A 1104 4.22 12.29 22.80
C LYS A 1104 3.06 13.20 23.19
N LEU A 1105 2.99 14.42 22.66
CA LEU A 1105 1.90 15.38 22.94
C LEU A 1105 0.52 14.86 22.52
N LEU A 1106 0.43 14.11 21.41
CA LEU A 1106 -0.83 13.50 20.97
C LEU A 1106 -1.26 12.33 21.89
N LYS A 1107 -0.31 11.51 22.38
CA LYS A 1107 -0.59 10.47 23.38
C LYS A 1107 -0.97 11.06 24.75
N GLU A 1108 -0.34 12.15 25.17
CA GLU A 1108 -0.70 12.90 26.39
C GLU A 1108 -2.12 13.50 26.28
N ARG A 1109 -2.57 13.85 25.07
CA ARG A 1109 -3.97 14.22 24.75
C ARG A 1109 -4.89 12.99 24.49
N GLY A 1110 -4.51 11.79 24.94
CA GLY A 1110 -5.37 10.60 24.98
C GLY A 1110 -5.58 9.87 23.64
N LYS A 1111 -4.75 10.09 22.62
CA LYS A 1111 -4.91 9.49 21.28
C LYS A 1111 -4.13 8.17 21.14
N LYS A 1112 -4.68 7.19 20.41
CA LYS A 1112 -3.93 6.00 19.95
C LYS A 1112 -3.04 6.46 18.79
N VAL A 1113 -1.73 6.55 19.03
CA VAL A 1113 -0.75 6.96 18.02
C VAL A 1113 0.37 5.93 17.94
N ARG A 1114 0.63 5.43 16.73
CA ARG A 1114 1.61 4.37 16.44
C ARG A 1114 2.37 4.65 15.15
N PHE A 1115 3.48 3.95 14.94
CA PHE A 1115 4.26 3.95 13.71
C PHE A 1115 4.08 2.62 12.99
N GLY A 1116 3.85 2.67 11.68
CA GLY A 1116 3.90 1.49 10.81
C GLY A 1116 5.19 1.50 10.00
N ILE A 1117 6.08 0.54 10.25
CA ILE A 1117 7.38 0.43 9.58
C ILE A 1117 7.30 -0.56 8.42
N HIS A 1118 7.83 -0.15 7.27
CA HIS A 1118 7.98 -1.04 6.12
C HIS A 1118 9.40 -1.62 6.10
N PRO A 1119 9.61 -2.95 5.94
CA PRO A 1119 10.92 -3.59 6.16
C PRO A 1119 12.12 -2.96 5.42
N VAL A 1120 11.93 -2.51 4.17
CA VAL A 1120 12.99 -1.84 3.37
C VAL A 1120 13.00 -0.30 3.43
N ALA A 1121 12.22 0.32 4.32
CA ALA A 1121 12.17 1.78 4.42
C ALA A 1121 13.42 2.34 5.14
N GLY A 1122 14.37 2.84 4.35
CA GLY A 1122 15.61 3.45 4.85
C GLY A 1122 16.76 3.29 3.87
N ARG A 1123 17.98 3.19 4.42
CA ARG A 1123 19.21 2.79 3.70
C ARG A 1123 19.91 1.58 4.33
N MET A 1124 19.29 0.94 5.31
CA MET A 1124 19.78 -0.23 6.03
C MET A 1124 18.58 -0.94 6.71
N PRO A 1125 18.56 -2.29 6.81
CA PRO A 1125 17.48 -3.01 7.50
C PRO A 1125 17.26 -2.50 8.93
N GLY A 1126 16.02 -2.14 9.28
CA GLY A 1126 15.68 -1.62 10.61
C GLY A 1126 16.18 -0.20 10.94
N GLN A 1127 16.70 0.57 9.96
CA GLN A 1127 17.27 1.91 10.23
C GLN A 1127 16.25 2.88 10.85
N LEU A 1128 14.98 2.81 10.42
CA LEU A 1128 13.93 3.68 10.95
C LEU A 1128 13.64 3.38 12.43
N ASN A 1129 13.64 2.11 12.84
CA ASN A 1129 13.42 1.70 14.23
C ASN A 1129 14.49 2.33 15.14
N VAL A 1130 15.77 2.29 14.73
CA VAL A 1130 16.88 2.92 15.47
C VAL A 1130 16.79 4.45 15.48
N LEU A 1131 16.40 5.10 14.38
CA LEU A 1131 16.22 6.55 14.33
C LEU A 1131 15.03 7.05 15.16
N LEU A 1132 13.95 6.27 15.25
CA LEU A 1132 12.82 6.56 16.14
C LEU A 1132 13.22 6.37 17.61
N ALA A 1133 13.99 5.32 17.93
CA ALA A 1133 14.57 5.13 19.26
C ALA A 1133 15.56 6.25 19.65
N GLU A 1134 16.42 6.73 18.73
CA GLU A 1134 17.29 7.91 18.92
C GLU A 1134 16.48 9.16 19.31
N ALA A 1135 15.28 9.32 18.72
CA ALA A 1135 14.36 10.41 19.02
C ALA A 1135 13.54 10.20 20.32
N GLY A 1136 13.70 9.07 21.01
CA GLY A 1136 12.96 8.74 22.24
C GLY A 1136 11.56 8.17 22.02
N VAL A 1137 11.25 7.65 20.83
CA VAL A 1137 9.99 6.93 20.57
C VAL A 1137 10.05 5.56 21.26
N PRO A 1138 9.07 5.21 22.12
CA PRO A 1138 8.98 3.86 22.69
C PRO A 1138 8.77 2.79 21.60
N TYR A 1139 9.51 1.69 21.67
CA TYR A 1139 9.41 0.59 20.71
C TYR A 1139 8.03 -0.10 20.72
N ASP A 1140 7.29 0.00 21.82
CA ASP A 1140 5.94 -0.56 22.00
C ASP A 1140 4.82 0.15 21.19
N ILE A 1141 5.15 1.21 20.46
CA ILE A 1141 4.27 1.84 19.46
C ILE A 1141 4.89 1.87 18.05
N VAL A 1142 5.89 1.02 17.79
CA VAL A 1142 6.54 0.87 16.49
C VAL A 1142 6.27 -0.55 16.00
N GLU A 1143 5.20 -0.69 15.21
CA GLU A 1143 4.70 -1.96 14.66
C GLU A 1143 5.27 -2.14 13.24
N GLU A 1144 5.62 -3.38 12.88
CA GLU A 1144 6.06 -3.73 11.53
C GLU A 1144 4.87 -3.88 10.57
N MET A 1145 5.13 -3.82 9.26
CA MET A 1145 4.12 -3.77 8.20
C MET A 1145 3.06 -4.87 8.30
N ASP A 1146 3.47 -6.10 8.61
CA ASP A 1146 2.57 -7.26 8.68
C ASP A 1146 1.71 -7.25 9.96
N GLU A 1147 2.10 -6.49 10.98
CA GLU A 1147 1.38 -6.33 12.25
C GLU A 1147 0.31 -5.23 12.16
N ILE A 1148 0.57 -4.18 11.37
CA ILE A 1148 -0.26 -2.95 11.33
C ILE A 1148 -1.16 -2.83 10.09
N ASN A 1149 -0.95 -3.64 9.04
CA ASN A 1149 -1.62 -3.42 7.74
C ASN A 1149 -3.15 -3.57 7.76
N ASP A 1150 -3.68 -4.37 8.68
CA ASP A 1150 -5.12 -4.61 8.84
C ASP A 1150 -5.81 -3.58 9.76
N ASP A 1151 -5.05 -2.73 10.47
CA ASP A 1151 -5.56 -1.64 11.31
C ASP A 1151 -5.82 -0.33 10.53
N PHE A 1152 -5.37 -0.22 9.26
CA PHE A 1152 -5.60 0.98 8.43
C PHE A 1152 -7.08 1.33 8.22
N PRO A 1153 -8.02 0.39 7.97
CA PRO A 1153 -9.46 0.69 7.87
C PRO A 1153 -10.07 1.36 9.13
N GLU A 1154 -9.54 1.05 10.31
CA GLU A 1154 -9.98 1.66 11.58
C GLU A 1154 -9.26 2.99 11.90
N THR A 1155 -8.33 3.43 11.06
CA THR A 1155 -7.48 4.59 11.30
C THR A 1155 -8.11 5.88 10.79
N ASP A 1156 -8.14 6.92 11.63
CA ASP A 1156 -8.72 8.22 11.29
C ASP A 1156 -7.80 9.02 10.37
N VAL A 1157 -6.49 9.04 10.69
CA VAL A 1157 -5.47 9.75 9.91
C VAL A 1157 -4.21 8.87 9.76
N ALA A 1158 -3.84 8.57 8.51
CA ALA A 1158 -2.53 8.04 8.16
C ALA A 1158 -1.58 9.19 7.77
N LEU A 1159 -0.59 9.50 8.62
CA LEU A 1159 0.40 10.55 8.39
C LEU A 1159 1.67 9.96 7.76
N VAL A 1160 1.80 10.08 6.45
CA VAL A 1160 2.92 9.55 5.66
C VAL A 1160 4.01 10.60 5.55
N ILE A 1161 5.25 10.28 5.98
CA ILE A 1161 6.35 11.25 6.06
C ILE A 1161 7.54 10.78 5.24
N GLY A 1162 7.68 11.30 4.02
CA GLY A 1162 8.83 11.04 3.17
C GLY A 1162 8.93 9.60 2.63
N ALA A 1163 7.86 8.81 2.73
CA ALA A 1163 7.69 7.56 1.99
C ALA A 1163 7.10 7.82 0.59
N ASN A 1164 7.23 6.85 -0.31
CA ASN A 1164 6.50 6.85 -1.58
C ASN A 1164 6.23 5.41 -2.06
N ASP A 1165 7.28 4.69 -2.48
CA ASP A 1165 7.11 3.38 -3.12
C ASP A 1165 6.52 2.34 -2.14
N THR A 1166 6.88 2.43 -0.85
CA THR A 1166 6.36 1.60 0.26
C THR A 1166 4.90 1.88 0.66
N VAL A 1167 4.25 2.85 0.00
CA VAL A 1167 2.84 3.25 0.19
C VAL A 1167 2.12 3.44 -1.15
N ASN A 1168 2.65 2.85 -2.24
CA ASN A 1168 2.14 3.05 -3.59
C ASN A 1168 1.17 1.93 -3.96
N SER A 1169 -0.12 2.26 -4.10
CA SER A 1169 -1.15 1.25 -4.42
C SER A 1169 -0.97 0.62 -5.79
N ALA A 1170 -0.18 1.22 -6.70
CA ALA A 1170 0.20 0.60 -7.98
C ALA A 1170 0.96 -0.74 -7.82
N ALA A 1171 1.39 -1.11 -6.61
CA ALA A 1171 1.88 -2.46 -6.32
C ALA A 1171 0.76 -3.52 -6.25
N GLU A 1172 -0.45 -3.14 -5.81
CA GLU A 1172 -1.66 -3.98 -5.74
C GLU A 1172 -2.66 -3.71 -6.88
N ASP A 1173 -2.62 -2.53 -7.52
CA ASP A 1173 -3.61 -2.09 -8.53
C ASP A 1173 -3.16 -2.28 -10.00
N ASP A 1174 -1.86 -2.16 -10.32
CA ASP A 1174 -1.36 -2.27 -11.71
C ASP A 1174 -0.33 -3.41 -11.85
N PRO A 1175 -0.70 -4.56 -12.48
CA PRO A 1175 0.22 -5.67 -12.66
C PRO A 1175 1.39 -5.36 -13.62
N ASN A 1176 1.37 -4.25 -14.37
CA ASN A 1176 2.47 -3.82 -15.24
C ASN A 1176 3.41 -2.80 -14.57
N SER A 1177 3.12 -2.38 -13.34
CA SER A 1177 3.97 -1.51 -12.53
C SER A 1177 5.34 -2.14 -12.27
N SER A 1178 6.40 -1.33 -12.22
CA SER A 1178 7.76 -1.82 -11.90
C SER A 1178 7.92 -2.28 -10.44
N ILE A 1179 6.90 -2.04 -9.61
CA ILE A 1179 6.74 -2.51 -8.22
C ILE A 1179 5.57 -3.49 -8.05
N ALA A 1180 5.00 -4.04 -9.13
CA ALA A 1180 3.86 -4.96 -9.05
C ALA A 1180 4.14 -6.14 -8.09
N GLY A 1181 3.20 -6.43 -7.19
CA GLY A 1181 3.32 -7.48 -6.17
C GLY A 1181 4.36 -7.22 -5.07
N MET A 1182 4.90 -6.00 -4.96
CA MET A 1182 5.64 -5.58 -3.77
C MET A 1182 4.64 -5.41 -2.59
N PRO A 1183 4.87 -6.03 -1.42
CA PRO A 1183 4.12 -5.70 -0.22
C PRO A 1183 4.25 -4.21 0.12
N VAL A 1184 3.18 -3.57 0.57
CA VAL A 1184 3.16 -2.12 0.88
C VAL A 1184 2.28 -1.83 2.09
N LEU A 1185 2.49 -0.69 2.73
CA LEU A 1185 1.61 -0.17 3.78
C LEU A 1185 0.34 0.42 3.13
N ARG A 1186 -0.82 -0.16 3.44
CA ARG A 1186 -2.12 0.09 2.79
C ARG A 1186 -2.80 1.39 3.25
N VAL A 1187 -2.04 2.48 3.31
CA VAL A 1187 -2.44 3.77 3.91
C VAL A 1187 -3.73 4.35 3.33
N TRP A 1188 -4.04 4.08 2.07
CA TRP A 1188 -5.25 4.55 1.39
C TRP A 1188 -6.55 3.96 1.95
N LYS A 1189 -6.48 2.91 2.77
CA LYS A 1189 -7.63 2.37 3.53
C LYS A 1189 -8.02 3.23 4.73
N ALA A 1190 -7.17 4.17 5.18
CA ALA A 1190 -7.48 5.08 6.28
C ALA A 1190 -8.49 6.17 5.86
N LYS A 1191 -9.24 6.72 6.83
CA LYS A 1191 -10.32 7.68 6.57
C LYS A 1191 -9.80 8.99 5.95
N GLN A 1192 -8.62 9.44 6.36
CA GLN A 1192 -7.83 10.48 5.70
C GLN A 1192 -6.35 10.07 5.65
N VAL A 1193 -5.64 10.49 4.61
CA VAL A 1193 -4.18 10.31 4.45
C VAL A 1193 -3.55 11.69 4.27
N VAL A 1194 -2.46 11.96 4.98
CA VAL A 1194 -1.68 13.20 4.84
C VAL A 1194 -0.27 12.83 4.42
N ILE A 1195 0.13 13.20 3.19
CA ILE A 1195 1.42 12.81 2.62
C ILE A 1195 2.36 14.01 2.56
N MET A 1196 3.41 13.96 3.38
CA MET A 1196 4.42 14.99 3.53
C MET A 1196 5.65 14.69 2.64
N LYS A 1197 5.89 15.50 1.62
CA LYS A 1197 7.03 15.37 0.68
C LYS A 1197 7.43 16.72 0.05
N ARG A 1198 8.66 16.82 -0.46
CA ARG A 1198 9.22 18.09 -1.00
C ARG A 1198 8.54 18.60 -2.27
N THR A 1199 8.21 17.71 -3.20
CA THR A 1199 7.54 18.00 -4.48
C THR A 1199 6.68 16.79 -4.87
N LEU A 1200 5.84 16.90 -5.91
CA LEU A 1200 5.05 15.75 -6.37
C LEU A 1200 5.88 14.63 -7.04
N GLY A 1201 7.16 14.85 -7.37
CA GLY A 1201 7.99 13.91 -8.13
C GLY A 1201 8.08 12.47 -7.58
N VAL A 1202 8.40 11.55 -8.49
CA VAL A 1202 8.45 10.08 -8.29
C VAL A 1202 9.38 9.60 -7.18
N GLY A 1203 9.23 8.33 -6.78
CA GLY A 1203 10.09 7.65 -5.82
C GLY A 1203 11.36 7.08 -6.44
N TYR A 1204 11.96 6.06 -5.81
CA TYR A 1204 13.12 5.36 -6.35
C TYR A 1204 12.74 4.51 -7.56
N ALA A 1205 11.58 3.86 -7.52
CA ALA A 1205 11.08 3.03 -8.62
C ALA A 1205 10.76 3.82 -9.91
N ALA A 1206 10.85 5.16 -9.87
CA ALA A 1206 10.46 6.09 -10.93
C ALA A 1206 8.98 5.98 -11.39
N VAL A 1207 8.11 5.40 -10.55
CA VAL A 1207 6.66 5.30 -10.76
C VAL A 1207 5.96 6.45 -10.04
N ASP A 1208 4.91 7.00 -10.65
CA ASP A 1208 3.95 7.86 -9.97
C ASP A 1208 3.11 7.05 -8.96
N ASN A 1209 2.51 7.73 -7.98
CA ASN A 1209 1.74 7.07 -6.93
C ASN A 1209 0.27 7.48 -7.03
N PRO A 1210 -0.66 6.56 -7.39
CA PRO A 1210 -2.09 6.85 -7.50
C PRO A 1210 -2.68 7.44 -6.22
N VAL A 1211 -2.17 7.03 -5.05
CA VAL A 1211 -2.64 7.49 -3.73
C VAL A 1211 -2.55 9.01 -3.59
N PHE A 1212 -1.59 9.69 -4.26
CA PHE A 1212 -1.49 11.15 -4.26
C PHE A 1212 -2.71 11.88 -4.86
N PHE A 1213 -3.55 11.15 -5.61
CA PHE A 1213 -4.71 11.67 -6.33
C PHE A 1213 -6.05 11.16 -5.77
N ASN A 1214 -6.03 10.30 -4.73
CA ASN A 1214 -7.24 9.82 -4.07
C ASN A 1214 -7.95 10.94 -3.28
N GLU A 1215 -9.28 10.95 -3.28
CA GLU A 1215 -10.08 11.99 -2.59
C GLU A 1215 -9.84 12.07 -1.07
N ASN A 1216 -9.43 10.97 -0.44
CA ASN A 1216 -9.07 10.93 0.98
C ASN A 1216 -7.62 11.36 1.28
N THR A 1217 -6.82 11.73 0.27
CA THR A 1217 -5.39 12.05 0.42
C THR A 1217 -5.09 13.54 0.25
N TRP A 1218 -4.41 14.15 1.23
CA TRP A 1218 -3.96 15.55 1.18
C TRP A 1218 -2.42 15.62 1.09
N MET A 1219 -1.92 16.42 0.16
CA MET A 1219 -0.47 16.60 -0.07
C MET A 1219 0.10 17.77 0.76
N LEU A 1220 0.84 17.47 1.83
CA LEU A 1220 1.51 18.46 2.66
C LEU A 1220 2.92 18.75 2.11
N LEU A 1221 2.98 19.60 1.07
CA LEU A 1221 4.24 19.86 0.38
C LEU A 1221 5.21 20.74 1.19
N GLY A 1222 6.47 20.31 1.28
CA GLY A 1222 7.56 21.03 1.94
C GLY A 1222 8.75 20.16 2.31
N ASP A 1223 9.76 20.78 2.91
CA ASP A 1223 10.78 20.03 3.64
C ASP A 1223 10.15 19.32 4.86
N ALA A 1224 10.47 18.05 5.05
CA ALA A 1224 9.77 17.23 6.05
C ALA A 1224 10.02 17.74 7.47
N LYS A 1225 11.25 18.14 7.82
CA LYS A 1225 11.55 18.67 9.16
C LYS A 1225 10.78 19.94 9.42
N LYS A 1226 10.84 20.92 8.52
CA LYS A 1226 10.09 22.18 8.65
C LYS A 1226 8.58 21.95 8.79
N LYS A 1227 8.01 20.97 8.10
CA LYS A 1227 6.58 20.62 8.23
C LYS A 1227 6.25 19.88 9.53
N CYS A 1228 7.16 19.07 10.06
CA CYS A 1228 7.02 18.49 11.40
C CYS A 1228 7.08 19.59 12.47
N ASP A 1229 8.03 20.53 12.37
CA ASP A 1229 8.18 21.67 13.28
C ASP A 1229 6.93 22.59 13.25
N GLU A 1230 6.37 22.88 12.06
CA GLU A 1230 5.13 23.64 11.89
C GLU A 1230 3.92 22.96 12.56
N LEU A 1231 3.75 21.63 12.38
CA LEU A 1231 2.65 20.87 12.99
C LEU A 1231 2.80 20.78 14.51
N LEU A 1232 4.02 20.54 14.99
CA LEU A 1232 4.37 20.45 16.41
C LEU A 1232 4.09 21.77 17.14
N ALA A 1233 4.52 22.91 16.59
CA ALA A 1233 4.21 24.23 17.13
C ALA A 1233 2.69 24.48 17.17
N GLY A 1234 1.97 24.00 16.15
CA GLY A 1234 0.51 24.02 16.10
C GLY A 1234 -0.17 23.21 17.20
N ILE A 1235 0.26 21.97 17.43
CA ILE A 1235 -0.31 21.07 18.46
C ILE A 1235 0.03 21.56 19.88
N LYS A 1236 1.15 22.27 20.06
CA LYS A 1236 1.48 23.01 21.29
C LYS A 1236 0.58 24.23 21.51
N ALA A 1237 0.06 24.85 20.44
CA ALA A 1237 -0.84 26.01 20.52
C ALA A 1237 -2.33 25.65 20.69
N LEU A 1238 -2.72 24.38 20.54
CA LEU A 1238 -4.06 23.91 20.91
C LEU A 1238 -4.30 24.08 22.42
N PRO A 1239 -5.51 24.50 22.86
CA PRO A 1239 -5.81 24.65 24.29
C PRO A 1239 -5.57 23.35 25.06
N PRO A 1240 -5.24 23.41 26.37
CA PRO A 1240 -5.19 22.21 27.21
C PRO A 1240 -6.57 21.54 27.29
N VAL A 1241 -6.56 20.23 27.53
CA VAL A 1241 -7.75 19.37 27.67
C VAL A 1241 -8.03 19.13 29.16
#